data_AF-A0A7J4PVK6-F1
#
_entry.id   AF-A0A7J4PVK6-F1
#
_cell.length_a   1.000
_cell.length_b   1.000
_cell.length_c   1.000
_cell.angle_alpha   90.00
_cell.angle_beta   90.00
_cell.angle_gamma   90.00
#
_symmetry.space_group_name_H-M   'P 1'
#
loop_
_entity.id
_entity.type
_entity.pdbx_description
1 polymer ?
#
loop_
_entity_poly.entity_id
_entity_poly.type
_entity_poly.pdbx_seq_one_letter_code
_entity_poly.pdbx_strand_id
1 'polypeptide(L)'
;MSFLIDPPLLVLSGLFIYFGGRKLGWDRHAKIVVGVAIVLIFIIFSSLLYADIFRSVFPFFTGMSGSEFMLHSNITGITKEDVPTAVVIFLFILYPVWLFAGYAAALLISKRRRVSKEVNSIWNVKSRIDRGPSEFAVARDPDAQKCVRDAVASLGGIERFVKSGDRVFIKVNICGGVPEVKGTFTSTEVVDEIVDLVRGVGGVPFIGDADMIWNKFWQVATDSGWVEWAKKKDVRLVNLSDTKIVNFDFGEDSVIGTDRVSKEVVDAQVIISVPTMKTHLLTGVTLGMKNMYGTFPEVDKAKYHRMKIEEVIYEVNKAFTPNLVIIDGSIGSEAIGPLSSRPMDFQTIIASNDVVCADSIASQLMGYDPMEVEHLRIAQERGLGDASQKYDLELLPYSHDSGKDGKWDRPEPKVKDFYNWGIELILKLPGWSTLFNVGADFFLYDMARLPVFRYLTPALLKLLNDAANLLLKSQGDTEKDRVRRRNNFFVVLLLAEASLFGFYMDGYLMRSLFFDLNYLLVIVISILAAIRMKTRNLLALILSSVLVSFVVEHTITSDGIVTYSGSSGPSLFVVTGWALFMISILGISDLLSQWLARLRIFEKIKRWRSLPFVATLAAFALFFYLEGYFEVAGRGVLLMYAVMALLGLLYSNRCSIDWNTSLMVVSTAVGGYMELLGTFAGLWSYSLTDTMPIFITLAWAINSGTVHGIVSLAGIDLSSLTAKCSAEDRMPKCFKMGLHH
;
A
#
# COMPACT_ATOMS: atom_id res chain seq x y z
N MET A 1 -1.96 -12.29 -40.08
CA MET A 1 -2.46 -13.35 -39.17
C MET A 1 -2.37 -12.89 -37.74
N SER A 2 -1.26 -12.27 -37.35
CA SER A 2 -0.96 -12.00 -35.94
C SER A 2 -1.81 -10.98 -35.19
N PHE A 3 -2.75 -10.32 -35.84
CA PHE A 3 -3.70 -9.43 -35.16
C PHE A 3 -5.17 -9.89 -35.26
N LEU A 4 -5.51 -10.82 -36.17
CA LEU A 4 -6.85 -11.41 -36.26
C LEU A 4 -6.91 -12.85 -35.76
N ILE A 5 -5.82 -13.62 -35.88
CA ILE A 5 -5.75 -15.05 -35.54
C ILE A 5 -5.04 -15.29 -34.21
N ASP A 6 -3.98 -14.54 -33.92
CA ASP A 6 -3.29 -14.68 -32.64
C ASP A 6 -4.18 -14.35 -31.44
N PRO A 7 -5.02 -13.30 -31.45
CA PRO A 7 -5.90 -13.04 -30.30
C PRO A 7 -6.86 -14.20 -30.00
N PRO A 8 -7.61 -14.77 -30.96
CA PRO A 8 -8.39 -15.99 -30.72
C PRO A 8 -7.57 -17.19 -30.26
N LEU A 9 -6.39 -17.43 -30.85
CA LEU A 9 -5.53 -18.57 -30.47
C LEU A 9 -4.95 -18.40 -29.06
N LEU A 10 -4.58 -17.19 -28.67
CA LEU A 10 -4.13 -16.86 -27.32
C LEU A 10 -5.28 -17.02 -26.33
N VAL A 11 -6.50 -16.61 -26.66
CA VAL A 11 -7.70 -16.88 -25.86
C VAL A 11 -7.92 -18.39 -25.68
N LEU A 12 -7.86 -19.18 -26.76
CA LEU A 12 -7.97 -20.64 -26.68
C LEU A 12 -6.85 -21.26 -25.83
N SER A 13 -5.63 -20.73 -25.95
CA SER A 13 -4.48 -21.14 -25.14
C SER A 13 -4.72 -20.85 -23.65
N GLY A 14 -5.30 -19.69 -23.33
CA GLY A 14 -5.74 -19.35 -21.98
C GLY A 14 -6.79 -20.33 -21.42
N LEU A 15 -7.78 -20.71 -22.23
CA LEU A 15 -8.76 -21.74 -21.86
C LEU A 15 -8.07 -23.09 -21.61
N PHE A 16 -7.11 -23.48 -22.46
CA PHE A 16 -6.33 -24.71 -22.30
C PHE A 16 -5.49 -24.70 -21.01
N ILE A 17 -4.78 -23.62 -20.71
CA ILE A 17 -4.00 -23.48 -19.47
C ILE A 17 -4.92 -23.67 -18.25
N TYR A 18 -6.12 -23.11 -18.28
CA TYR A 18 -7.07 -23.25 -17.18
C TYR A 18 -7.56 -24.70 -17.02
N PHE A 19 -8.20 -25.26 -18.05
CA PHE A 19 -8.83 -26.59 -17.97
C PHE A 19 -7.80 -27.72 -17.94
N GLY A 20 -6.78 -27.65 -18.80
CA GLY A 20 -5.65 -28.57 -18.85
C GLY A 20 -4.84 -28.53 -17.57
N GLY A 21 -4.49 -27.32 -17.09
CA GLY A 21 -3.76 -27.16 -15.84
C GLY A 21 -4.54 -27.68 -14.62
N ARG A 22 -5.87 -27.50 -14.58
CA ARG A 22 -6.69 -28.10 -13.52
C ARG A 22 -6.72 -29.63 -13.59
N LYS A 23 -6.85 -30.20 -14.79
CA LYS A 23 -6.89 -31.66 -15.00
C LYS A 23 -5.55 -32.32 -14.67
N LEU A 24 -4.44 -31.64 -14.96
CA LEU A 24 -3.08 -32.12 -14.76
C LEU A 24 -2.51 -31.77 -13.37
N GLY A 25 -3.28 -31.11 -12.51
CA GLY A 25 -2.81 -30.71 -11.18
C GLY A 25 -1.71 -29.65 -11.18
N TRP A 26 -1.63 -28.82 -12.23
CA TRP A 26 -0.64 -27.74 -12.30
C TRP A 26 -0.90 -26.70 -11.21
N ASP A 27 0.16 -26.38 -10.48
CA ASP A 27 0.18 -25.25 -9.56
C ASP A 27 0.14 -23.91 -10.33
N ARG A 28 0.11 -22.79 -9.59
CA ARG A 28 0.04 -21.46 -10.20
C ARG A 28 1.32 -21.14 -10.99
N HIS A 29 2.48 -21.53 -10.49
CA HIS A 29 3.76 -21.25 -11.12
C HIS A 29 3.87 -21.94 -12.48
N ALA A 30 3.52 -23.23 -12.56
CA ALA A 30 3.50 -23.99 -13.80
C ALA A 30 2.57 -23.34 -14.84
N LYS A 31 1.38 -22.88 -14.44
CA LYS A 31 0.46 -22.17 -15.34
C LYS A 31 1.04 -20.85 -15.85
N ILE A 32 1.72 -20.09 -15.00
CA ILE A 32 2.39 -18.83 -15.38
C ILE A 32 3.54 -19.12 -16.34
N VAL A 33 4.40 -20.09 -16.03
CA VAL A 33 5.55 -20.46 -16.88
C VAL A 33 5.09 -20.91 -18.26
N VAL A 34 4.07 -21.76 -18.33
CA VAL A 34 3.48 -22.20 -19.60
C VAL A 34 2.85 -21.03 -20.35
N GLY A 35 2.12 -20.14 -19.65
CA GLY A 35 1.54 -18.94 -20.25
C GLY A 35 2.59 -17.99 -20.83
N VAL A 36 3.67 -17.72 -20.09
CA VAL A 36 4.80 -16.90 -20.54
C VAL A 36 5.49 -17.55 -21.73
N ALA A 37 5.75 -18.86 -21.68
CA ALA A 37 6.35 -19.58 -22.80
C ALA A 37 5.49 -19.46 -24.07
N ILE A 38 4.17 -19.64 -23.97
CA ILE A 38 3.25 -19.45 -25.10
C ILE A 38 3.33 -18.02 -25.63
N VAL A 39 3.22 -17.01 -24.77
CA VAL A 39 3.32 -15.59 -25.20
C VAL A 39 4.65 -15.32 -25.90
N LEU A 40 5.77 -15.78 -25.35
CA LEU A 40 7.10 -15.58 -25.94
C LEU A 40 7.21 -16.24 -27.32
N ILE A 41 6.67 -17.46 -27.49
CA ILE A 41 6.63 -18.13 -28.79
C ILE A 41 5.86 -17.26 -29.80
N PHE A 42 4.69 -16.75 -29.42
CA PHE A 42 3.91 -15.86 -30.27
C PHE A 42 4.68 -14.57 -30.59
N ILE A 43 5.25 -13.87 -29.59
CA ILE A 43 6.00 -12.63 -29.82
C ILE A 43 7.20 -12.85 -30.74
N ILE A 44 8.00 -13.90 -30.48
CA ILE A 44 9.20 -14.20 -31.27
C ILE A 44 8.78 -14.52 -32.71
N PHE A 45 7.81 -15.41 -32.90
CA PHE A 45 7.37 -15.81 -34.23
C PHE A 45 6.73 -14.65 -35.01
N SER A 46 5.87 -13.87 -34.38
CA SER A 46 5.24 -12.68 -34.97
C SER A 46 6.26 -11.59 -35.31
N SER A 47 7.31 -11.42 -34.48
CA SER A 47 8.41 -10.48 -34.76
C SER A 47 9.24 -10.94 -35.95
N LEU A 48 9.55 -12.23 -36.05
CA LEU A 48 10.28 -12.80 -37.18
C LEU A 48 9.50 -12.69 -38.50
N LEU A 49 8.18 -12.90 -38.45
CA LEU A 49 7.29 -12.70 -39.60
C LEU A 49 7.22 -11.22 -40.00
N TYR A 50 7.02 -10.30 -39.05
CA TYR A 50 7.00 -8.86 -39.34
C TYR A 50 8.31 -8.35 -39.94
N ALA A 51 9.44 -8.88 -39.47
CA ALA A 51 10.77 -8.55 -39.97
C ALA A 51 11.09 -9.20 -41.34
N ASP A 52 10.17 -10.00 -41.91
CA ASP A 52 10.34 -10.73 -43.17
C ASP A 52 11.54 -11.70 -43.17
N ILE A 53 11.94 -12.20 -41.99
CA ILE A 53 13.11 -13.08 -41.84
C ILE A 53 12.83 -14.48 -42.43
N PHE A 54 11.58 -14.96 -42.37
CA PHE A 54 11.14 -16.21 -43.00
C PHE A 54 9.86 -15.97 -43.81
N ARG A 55 9.69 -16.67 -44.94
CA ARG A 55 8.45 -16.63 -45.74
C ARG A 55 7.31 -17.31 -44.99
N SER A 56 6.09 -16.81 -45.15
CA SER A 56 4.90 -17.48 -44.61
C SER A 56 4.64 -18.78 -45.36
N VAL A 57 4.90 -19.93 -44.73
CA VAL A 57 4.67 -21.27 -45.32
C VAL A 57 3.46 -21.93 -44.64
N PHE A 58 2.35 -21.20 -44.54
CA PHE A 58 1.09 -21.82 -44.12
C PHE A 58 0.40 -22.47 -45.34
N PRO A 59 -0.21 -23.66 -45.21
CA PRO A 59 -0.70 -24.46 -46.34
C PRO A 59 -1.68 -23.75 -47.28
N PHE A 60 -2.33 -22.68 -46.80
CA PHE A 60 -3.38 -21.94 -47.50
C PHE A 60 -2.95 -20.53 -47.96
N PHE A 61 -1.72 -20.10 -47.64
CA PHE A 61 -1.21 -18.75 -47.90
C PHE A 61 0.16 -18.82 -48.56
N THR A 62 0.20 -19.25 -49.81
CA THR A 62 1.45 -19.38 -50.57
C THR A 62 1.76 -18.07 -51.32
N GLY A 63 3.00 -17.59 -51.21
CA GLY A 63 3.50 -16.47 -52.02
C GLY A 63 3.52 -15.08 -51.37
N MET A 64 3.05 -14.92 -50.13
CA MET A 64 3.16 -13.65 -49.40
C MET A 64 4.45 -13.56 -48.58
N SER A 65 4.98 -12.34 -48.42
CA SER A 65 6.01 -12.03 -47.43
C SER A 65 5.45 -12.16 -45.99
N GLY A 66 6.35 -12.20 -45.00
CA GLY A 66 5.94 -12.39 -43.60
C GLY A 66 5.11 -11.21 -43.09
N SER A 67 5.47 -9.99 -43.48
CA SER A 67 4.79 -8.75 -43.10
C SER A 67 3.44 -8.57 -43.81
N GLU A 68 3.34 -8.90 -45.10
CA GLU A 68 2.06 -8.92 -45.83
C GLU A 68 1.08 -9.91 -45.20
N PHE A 69 1.59 -11.09 -44.84
CA PHE A 69 0.81 -12.11 -44.15
C PHE A 69 0.39 -11.64 -42.76
N MET A 70 1.28 -10.99 -41.99
CA MET A 70 1.00 -10.44 -40.66
C MET A 70 -0.14 -9.41 -40.70
N LEU A 71 -0.04 -8.44 -41.60
CA LEU A 71 -0.98 -7.32 -41.75
C LEU A 71 -2.25 -7.69 -42.53
N HIS A 72 -2.29 -8.89 -43.10
CA HIS A 72 -3.36 -9.33 -44.00
C HIS A 72 -3.56 -8.35 -45.15
N SER A 73 -2.47 -7.88 -45.76
CA SER A 73 -2.48 -6.80 -46.74
C SER A 73 -3.41 -7.08 -47.93
N ASN A 74 -3.61 -8.36 -48.26
CA ASN A 74 -4.55 -8.82 -49.28
C ASN A 74 -6.04 -8.58 -48.94
N ILE A 75 -6.38 -8.42 -47.66
CA ILE A 75 -7.74 -8.19 -47.15
C ILE A 75 -7.89 -6.75 -46.65
N THR A 76 -6.89 -6.25 -45.92
CA THR A 76 -6.93 -4.95 -45.24
C THR A 76 -6.47 -3.80 -46.14
N GLY A 77 -5.71 -4.11 -47.20
CA GLY A 77 -5.03 -3.11 -48.02
C GLY A 77 -3.86 -2.40 -47.33
N ILE A 78 -3.56 -2.76 -46.07
CA ILE A 78 -2.51 -2.12 -45.26
C ILE A 78 -1.19 -2.85 -45.48
N THR A 79 -0.15 -2.11 -45.85
CA THR A 79 1.21 -2.62 -46.03
C THR A 79 2.12 -2.22 -44.87
N LYS A 80 3.34 -2.78 -44.83
CA LYS A 80 4.32 -2.50 -43.77
C LYS A 80 4.70 -1.02 -43.69
N GLU A 81 4.67 -0.31 -44.81
CA GLU A 81 5.01 1.13 -44.89
C GLU A 81 3.92 2.01 -44.26
N ASP A 82 2.68 1.52 -44.21
CA ASP A 82 1.52 2.25 -43.67
C ASP A 82 1.43 2.18 -42.14
N VAL A 83 2.20 1.30 -41.49
CA VAL A 83 2.09 1.02 -40.05
C VAL A 83 3.38 1.38 -39.33
N PRO A 84 3.36 2.39 -38.43
CA PRO A 84 4.52 2.70 -37.61
C PRO A 84 4.94 1.50 -36.76
N THR A 85 6.23 1.20 -36.71
CA THR A 85 6.78 0.09 -35.90
C THR A 85 6.35 0.14 -34.44
N ALA A 86 6.17 1.34 -33.88
CA ALA A 86 5.64 1.53 -32.52
C ALA A 86 4.25 0.91 -32.31
N VAL A 87 3.37 0.98 -33.31
CA VAL A 87 2.03 0.37 -33.27
C VAL A 87 2.14 -1.15 -33.25
N VAL A 88 3.06 -1.72 -34.03
CA VAL A 88 3.30 -3.17 -34.08
C VAL A 88 3.84 -3.68 -32.74
N ILE A 89 4.80 -2.97 -32.15
CA ILE A 89 5.32 -3.27 -30.81
C ILE A 89 4.19 -3.21 -29.77
N PHE A 90 3.36 -2.17 -29.81
CA PHE A 90 2.22 -2.04 -28.92
C PHE A 90 1.25 -3.23 -29.04
N LEU A 91 0.96 -3.68 -30.25
CA LEU A 91 0.07 -4.83 -30.46
C LEU A 91 0.66 -6.15 -29.94
N PHE A 92 1.99 -6.34 -30.00
CA PHE A 92 2.66 -7.50 -29.38
C PHE A 92 2.58 -7.44 -27.85
N ILE A 93 2.69 -6.25 -27.27
CA ILE A 93 2.50 -6.04 -25.82
C ILE A 93 1.08 -6.44 -25.38
N LEU A 94 0.09 -6.47 -26.28
CA LEU A 94 -1.27 -6.93 -25.98
C LEU A 94 -1.45 -8.46 -25.98
N TYR A 95 -0.48 -9.26 -26.43
CA TYR A 95 -0.61 -10.73 -26.46
C TYR A 95 -0.87 -11.38 -25.08
N PRO A 96 -0.17 -10.98 -24.01
CA PRO A 96 -0.51 -11.41 -22.65
C PRO A 96 -1.98 -11.15 -22.28
N VAL A 97 -2.57 -10.05 -22.76
CA VAL A 97 -3.95 -9.67 -22.44
C VAL A 97 -4.94 -10.65 -23.04
N TRP A 98 -4.73 -11.10 -24.28
CA TRP A 98 -5.60 -12.07 -24.95
C TRP A 98 -5.52 -13.45 -24.29
N LEU A 99 -4.32 -13.90 -23.94
CA LEU A 99 -4.14 -15.15 -23.21
C LEU A 99 -4.83 -15.10 -21.83
N PHE A 100 -4.65 -13.98 -21.12
CA PHE A 100 -5.32 -13.74 -19.85
C PHE A 100 -6.84 -13.70 -20.01
N ALA A 101 -7.37 -13.07 -21.06
CA ALA A 101 -8.81 -13.01 -21.33
C ALA A 101 -9.42 -14.41 -21.48
N GLY A 102 -8.73 -15.33 -22.19
CA GLY A 102 -9.14 -16.72 -22.27
C GLY A 102 -9.13 -17.43 -20.92
N TYR A 103 -8.04 -17.32 -20.18
CA TYR A 103 -7.93 -17.90 -18.84
C TYR A 103 -9.02 -17.37 -17.89
N ALA A 104 -9.25 -16.06 -17.89
CA ALA A 104 -10.26 -15.38 -17.09
C ALA A 104 -11.68 -15.79 -17.50
N ALA A 105 -11.96 -15.96 -18.79
CA ALA A 105 -13.26 -16.44 -19.27
C ALA A 105 -13.57 -17.85 -18.75
N ALA A 106 -12.61 -18.79 -18.82
CA ALA A 106 -12.79 -20.13 -18.26
C ALA A 106 -13.02 -20.10 -16.74
N LEU A 107 -12.27 -19.27 -16.02
CA LEU A 107 -12.45 -19.04 -14.60
C LEU A 107 -13.87 -18.56 -14.29
N LEU A 108 -14.36 -17.54 -15.00
CA LEU A 108 -15.71 -16.98 -14.81
C LEU A 108 -16.83 -17.98 -15.12
N ILE A 109 -16.69 -18.76 -16.19
CA ILE A 109 -17.68 -19.80 -16.57
C ILE A 109 -17.73 -20.89 -15.48
N SER A 110 -16.58 -21.31 -14.96
CA SER A 110 -16.53 -22.33 -13.91
C SER A 110 -17.12 -21.85 -12.59
N LYS A 111 -16.96 -20.56 -12.25
CA LYS A 111 -17.62 -19.93 -11.08
C LYS A 111 -19.15 -19.88 -11.24
N ARG A 112 -19.66 -19.53 -12.44
CA ARG A 112 -21.12 -19.44 -12.69
C ARG A 112 -21.89 -20.75 -12.46
N ARG A 113 -21.26 -21.92 -12.65
CA ARG A 113 -21.93 -23.23 -12.45
C ARG A 113 -22.25 -23.57 -10.99
N ARG A 114 -21.70 -22.84 -10.01
CA ARG A 114 -21.90 -23.11 -8.57
C ARG A 114 -22.93 -22.20 -7.89
N VAL A 115 -23.44 -21.19 -8.62
CA VAL A 115 -24.35 -20.16 -8.08
C VAL A 115 -25.80 -20.57 -8.35
N SER A 116 -26.53 -20.84 -7.28
CA SER A 116 -27.98 -21.05 -7.31
C SER A 116 -28.72 -19.74 -7.53
N LYS A 117 -29.92 -19.80 -8.12
CA LYS A 117 -30.84 -18.64 -8.19
C LYS A 117 -31.63 -18.43 -6.88
N GLU A 118 -31.55 -19.39 -5.96
CA GLU A 118 -32.15 -19.35 -4.63
C GLU A 118 -31.69 -18.10 -3.87
N VAL A 119 -32.65 -17.35 -3.32
CA VAL A 119 -32.42 -16.19 -2.46
C VAL A 119 -32.78 -16.59 -1.03
N ASN A 120 -31.81 -16.48 -0.14
CA ASN A 120 -31.98 -16.68 1.30
C ASN A 120 -31.94 -15.31 2.00
N SER A 121 -32.37 -15.27 3.24
CA SER A 121 -32.29 -14.09 4.11
C SER A 121 -31.90 -14.53 5.52
N ILE A 122 -31.81 -13.58 6.46
CA ILE A 122 -31.55 -13.85 7.88
C ILE A 122 -32.53 -14.87 8.49
N TRP A 123 -33.75 -14.99 7.96
CA TRP A 123 -34.76 -15.94 8.43
C TRP A 123 -34.46 -17.40 8.05
N ASN A 124 -33.58 -17.61 7.06
CA ASN A 124 -33.16 -18.94 6.62
C ASN A 124 -31.91 -19.45 7.36
N VAL A 125 -31.25 -18.60 8.14
CA VAL A 125 -30.02 -18.94 8.87
C VAL A 125 -30.35 -19.81 10.07
N LYS A 126 -29.89 -21.06 10.05
CA LYS A 126 -30.24 -22.06 11.08
C LYS A 126 -29.51 -21.87 12.41
N SER A 127 -28.36 -21.21 12.41
CA SER A 127 -27.57 -20.92 13.61
C SER A 127 -28.08 -19.73 14.42
N ARG A 128 -29.16 -19.10 13.97
CA ARG A 128 -29.71 -17.91 14.61
C ARG A 128 -30.20 -18.23 16.02
N ILE A 129 -29.81 -17.40 16.97
CA ILE A 129 -30.22 -17.49 18.38
C ILE A 129 -30.75 -16.15 18.87
N ASP A 130 -31.63 -16.21 19.88
CA ASP A 130 -31.96 -15.05 20.70
C ASP A 130 -30.83 -14.81 21.70
N ARG A 131 -30.36 -13.57 21.78
CA ARG A 131 -29.16 -13.26 22.59
C ARG A 131 -29.52 -13.11 24.07
N GLY A 132 -28.76 -13.81 24.90
CA GLY A 132 -28.70 -13.54 26.33
C GLY A 132 -27.70 -12.42 26.65
N PRO A 133 -27.42 -12.17 27.95
CA PRO A 133 -26.35 -11.28 28.37
C PRO A 133 -24.99 -11.69 27.80
N SER A 134 -24.15 -10.71 27.50
CA SER A 134 -22.79 -10.95 27.03
C SER A 134 -21.94 -11.51 28.16
N GLU A 135 -21.37 -12.68 27.94
CA GLU A 135 -20.49 -13.40 28.87
C GLU A 135 -19.18 -13.69 28.17
N PHE A 136 -18.07 -13.54 28.89
CA PHE A 136 -16.74 -13.80 28.35
C PHE A 136 -15.83 -14.45 29.39
N ALA A 137 -14.81 -15.14 28.91
CA ALA A 137 -13.75 -15.72 29.72
C ALA A 137 -12.39 -15.46 29.05
N VAL A 138 -11.37 -15.20 29.86
CA VAL A 138 -9.98 -15.04 29.42
C VAL A 138 -9.15 -16.08 30.16
N ALA A 139 -8.47 -16.95 29.42
CA ALA A 139 -7.57 -17.97 29.97
C ALA A 139 -6.17 -17.75 29.42
N ARG A 140 -5.15 -17.83 30.28
CA ARG A 140 -3.74 -17.68 29.89
C ARG A 140 -2.89 -18.80 30.48
N ASP A 141 -2.17 -19.50 29.61
CA ASP A 141 -1.35 -20.68 29.90
C ASP A 141 -0.50 -20.99 28.65
N PRO A 142 0.75 -21.50 28.79
CA PRO A 142 1.51 -22.00 27.65
C PRO A 142 0.83 -23.16 26.90
N ASP A 143 -0.04 -23.92 27.57
CA ASP A 143 -0.87 -24.96 26.93
C ASP A 143 -2.16 -24.36 26.35
N ALA A 144 -2.18 -24.14 25.03
CA ALA A 144 -3.31 -23.60 24.31
C ALA A 144 -4.59 -24.46 24.41
N GLN A 145 -4.47 -25.80 24.47
CA GLN A 145 -5.61 -26.70 24.60
C GLN A 145 -6.24 -26.57 25.99
N LYS A 146 -5.40 -26.48 27.02
CA LYS A 146 -5.88 -26.19 28.38
C LYS A 146 -6.61 -24.85 28.45
N CYS A 147 -6.08 -23.79 27.84
CA CYS A 147 -6.77 -22.49 27.78
C CYS A 147 -8.15 -22.58 27.13
N VAL A 148 -8.29 -23.34 26.04
CA VAL A 148 -9.59 -23.55 25.37
C VAL A 148 -10.57 -24.23 26.32
N ARG A 149 -10.17 -25.33 26.99
CA ARG A 149 -11.02 -26.03 27.96
C ARG A 149 -11.47 -25.10 29.09
N ASP A 150 -10.53 -24.39 29.71
CA ASP A 150 -10.79 -23.54 30.87
C ASP A 150 -11.72 -22.35 30.51
N ALA A 151 -11.49 -21.73 29.35
CA ALA A 151 -12.32 -20.61 28.88
C ALA A 151 -13.74 -21.06 28.51
N VAL A 152 -13.89 -22.20 27.82
CA VAL A 152 -15.21 -22.74 27.46
C VAL A 152 -15.97 -23.25 28.70
N ALA A 153 -15.27 -23.90 29.64
CA ALA A 153 -15.86 -24.36 30.90
C ALA A 153 -16.41 -23.19 31.73
N SER A 154 -15.72 -22.05 31.74
CA SER A 154 -16.12 -20.83 32.44
C SER A 154 -17.41 -20.21 31.86
N LEU A 155 -17.75 -20.51 30.60
CA LEU A 155 -19.01 -20.13 29.95
C LEU A 155 -20.13 -21.17 30.14
N GLY A 156 -19.92 -22.19 30.97
CA GLY A 156 -20.88 -23.26 31.22
C GLY A 156 -20.75 -24.47 30.30
N GLY A 157 -19.59 -24.66 29.66
CA GLY A 157 -19.30 -25.83 28.83
C GLY A 157 -19.77 -25.70 27.37
N ILE A 158 -19.29 -26.62 26.52
CA ILE A 158 -19.60 -26.63 25.08
C ILE A 158 -21.05 -27.06 24.83
N GLU A 159 -21.62 -27.88 25.71
CA GLU A 159 -23.00 -28.37 25.70
C GLU A 159 -24.05 -27.26 25.76
N ARG A 160 -23.67 -26.07 26.27
CA ARG A 160 -24.51 -24.86 26.24
C ARG A 160 -24.75 -24.37 24.81
N PHE A 161 -23.77 -24.57 23.93
CA PHE A 161 -23.77 -24.03 22.57
C PHE A 161 -24.07 -25.08 21.51
N VAL A 162 -23.72 -26.34 21.77
CA VAL A 162 -23.80 -27.45 20.80
C VAL A 162 -24.63 -28.58 21.37
N LYS A 163 -25.61 -29.05 20.59
CA LYS A 163 -26.42 -30.23 20.90
C LYS A 163 -26.02 -31.40 20.01
N SER A 164 -26.35 -32.60 20.45
CA SER A 164 -26.13 -33.83 19.68
C SER A 164 -26.82 -33.75 18.31
N GLY A 165 -26.07 -34.04 17.24
CA GLY A 165 -26.53 -33.96 15.86
C GLY A 165 -26.42 -32.58 15.20
N ASP A 166 -26.07 -31.53 15.94
CA ASP A 166 -25.86 -30.20 15.35
C ASP A 166 -24.68 -30.23 14.37
N ARG A 167 -24.86 -29.67 13.16
CA ARG A 167 -23.74 -29.40 12.27
C ARG A 167 -23.08 -28.11 12.68
N VAL A 168 -21.85 -28.22 13.19
CA VAL A 168 -21.11 -27.11 13.78
C VAL A 168 -20.09 -26.59 12.77
N PHE A 169 -20.32 -25.38 12.27
CA PHE A 169 -19.36 -24.68 11.44
C PHE A 169 -18.31 -24.00 12.31
N ILE A 170 -17.05 -24.41 12.18
CA ILE A 170 -15.93 -23.77 12.87
C ILE A 170 -15.19 -22.89 11.85
N LYS A 171 -15.39 -21.57 11.96
CA LYS A 171 -14.79 -20.56 11.09
C LYS A 171 -13.39 -20.18 11.57
N VAL A 172 -12.37 -20.66 10.88
CA VAL A 172 -10.95 -20.40 11.21
C VAL A 172 -10.35 -19.29 10.34
N ASN A 173 -9.23 -18.71 10.75
CA ASN A 173 -8.48 -17.73 9.97
C ASN A 173 -7.31 -18.42 9.26
N ILE A 174 -7.52 -18.90 8.03
CA ILE A 174 -6.46 -19.54 7.21
C ILE A 174 -5.96 -18.52 6.17
N CYS A 175 -6.86 -18.04 5.33
CA CYS A 175 -6.52 -17.19 4.18
C CYS A 175 -6.16 -15.74 4.56
N GLY A 176 -6.31 -15.36 5.83
CA GLY A 176 -5.88 -14.06 6.33
C GLY A 176 -4.42 -14.00 6.76
N GLY A 177 -3.66 -15.11 6.68
CA GLY A 177 -2.28 -15.23 7.18
C GLY A 177 -1.22 -15.46 6.11
N VAL A 178 0.04 -15.52 6.56
CA VAL A 178 1.23 -15.89 5.79
C VAL A 178 1.67 -17.26 6.34
N PRO A 179 1.62 -18.35 5.54
CA PRO A 179 1.89 -19.71 6.03
C PRO A 179 3.21 -19.85 6.82
N GLU A 180 4.23 -19.08 6.44
CA GLU A 180 5.56 -19.14 7.01
C GLU A 180 5.70 -18.37 8.34
N VAL A 181 4.67 -17.63 8.76
CA VAL A 181 4.69 -16.76 9.94
C VAL A 181 3.57 -17.18 10.90
N LYS A 182 3.93 -17.84 12.00
CA LYS A 182 2.99 -18.21 13.07
C LYS A 182 2.25 -16.98 13.63
N GLY A 183 1.03 -17.19 14.10
CA GLY A 183 0.17 -16.13 14.63
C GLY A 183 -0.44 -15.21 13.58
N THR A 184 -0.23 -15.48 12.30
CA THR A 184 -0.97 -14.85 11.21
C THR A 184 -2.20 -15.66 10.78
N PHE A 185 -2.27 -16.93 11.16
CA PHE A 185 -3.39 -17.86 10.94
C PHE A 185 -3.69 -18.64 12.24
N THR A 186 -4.90 -19.20 12.35
CA THR A 186 -5.35 -19.90 13.56
C THR A 186 -4.50 -21.14 13.81
N SER A 187 -4.14 -21.41 15.05
CA SER A 187 -3.43 -22.63 15.44
C SER A 187 -4.33 -23.86 15.28
N THR A 188 -3.79 -24.91 14.67
CA THR A 188 -4.48 -26.21 14.64
C THR A 188 -4.64 -26.80 16.02
N GLU A 189 -3.77 -26.50 16.98
CA GLU A 189 -3.84 -27.01 18.36
C GLU A 189 -5.09 -26.51 19.09
N VAL A 190 -5.43 -25.22 18.92
CA VAL A 190 -6.67 -24.63 19.46
C VAL A 190 -7.89 -25.29 18.85
N VAL A 191 -7.89 -25.51 17.54
CA VAL A 191 -9.04 -26.11 16.85
C VAL A 191 -9.14 -27.61 17.10
N ASP A 192 -8.03 -28.29 17.36
CA ASP A 192 -7.99 -29.69 17.77
C ASP A 192 -8.84 -29.92 19.02
N GLU A 193 -8.67 -29.07 20.04
CA GLU A 193 -9.43 -29.13 21.27
C GLU A 193 -10.91 -28.81 21.05
N ILE A 194 -11.22 -27.77 20.26
CA ILE A 194 -12.62 -27.40 19.95
C ILE A 194 -13.34 -28.55 19.26
N VAL A 195 -12.68 -29.24 18.31
CA VAL A 195 -13.25 -30.40 17.62
C VAL A 195 -13.57 -31.54 18.60
N ASP A 196 -12.69 -31.80 19.57
CA ASP A 196 -12.91 -32.85 20.57
C ASP A 196 -14.06 -32.50 21.53
N LEU A 197 -14.13 -31.25 21.99
CA LEU A 197 -15.25 -30.75 22.79
C LEU A 197 -16.58 -30.89 22.06
N VAL A 198 -16.64 -30.47 20.79
CA VAL A 198 -17.85 -30.57 19.96
C VAL A 198 -18.28 -32.02 19.74
N ARG A 199 -17.32 -32.91 19.44
CA ARG A 199 -17.61 -34.35 19.28
C ARG A 199 -18.06 -35.00 20.58
N GLY A 200 -17.49 -34.58 21.72
CA GLY A 200 -17.83 -35.09 23.05
C GLY A 200 -19.31 -34.94 23.40
N VAL A 201 -19.97 -33.90 22.88
CA VAL A 201 -21.43 -33.67 23.05
C VAL A 201 -22.28 -34.18 21.88
N GLY A 202 -21.67 -34.89 20.93
CA GLY A 202 -22.34 -35.47 19.76
C GLY A 202 -22.56 -34.51 18.58
N GLY A 203 -21.93 -33.33 18.59
CA GLY A 203 -21.95 -32.41 17.45
C GLY A 203 -21.10 -32.90 16.28
N VAL A 204 -21.39 -32.42 15.08
CA VAL A 204 -20.70 -32.77 13.83
C VAL A 204 -19.90 -31.57 13.32
N PRO A 205 -18.60 -31.44 13.66
CA PRO A 205 -17.80 -30.29 13.29
C PRO A 205 -17.36 -30.34 11.83
N PHE A 206 -17.31 -29.18 11.19
CA PHE A 206 -16.57 -28.97 9.94
C PHE A 206 -15.85 -27.62 9.98
N ILE A 207 -14.63 -27.60 9.45
CA ILE A 207 -13.75 -26.45 9.48
C ILE A 207 -13.83 -25.74 8.14
N GLY A 208 -13.87 -24.40 8.13
CA GLY A 208 -13.79 -23.70 6.87
C GLY A 208 -13.32 -22.25 6.94
N ASP A 209 -12.88 -21.79 5.78
CA ASP A 209 -12.56 -20.42 5.43
C ASP A 209 -12.85 -20.25 3.92
N ALA A 210 -12.71 -19.06 3.37
CA ALA A 210 -12.92 -18.82 1.94
C ALA A 210 -11.66 -18.32 1.25
N ASP A 211 -11.62 -18.41 -0.08
CA ASP A 211 -10.56 -17.80 -0.86
C ASP A 211 -10.49 -16.28 -0.62
N MET A 212 -9.27 -15.76 -0.66
CA MET A 212 -8.96 -14.33 -0.67
C MET A 212 -8.27 -13.98 -2.00
N ILE A 213 -8.15 -12.68 -2.31
CA ILE A 213 -7.43 -12.21 -3.52
C ILE A 213 -6.01 -12.80 -3.50
N TRP A 214 -5.27 -12.51 -2.44
CA TRP A 214 -3.85 -12.88 -2.24
C TRP A 214 -3.63 -14.36 -1.90
N ASN A 215 -4.58 -14.97 -1.19
CA ASN A 215 -4.43 -16.28 -0.57
C ASN A 215 -5.51 -17.24 -1.06
N LYS A 216 -5.10 -18.26 -1.83
CA LYS A 216 -5.99 -19.38 -2.19
C LYS A 216 -6.02 -20.38 -1.06
N PHE A 217 -7.24 -20.77 -0.68
CA PHE A 217 -7.49 -21.60 0.50
C PHE A 217 -6.66 -22.87 0.50
N TRP A 218 -6.73 -23.67 -0.56
CA TRP A 218 -6.05 -24.96 -0.60
C TRP A 218 -4.53 -24.84 -0.58
N GLN A 219 -3.97 -23.80 -1.19
CA GLN A 219 -2.54 -23.56 -1.16
C GLN A 219 -2.10 -23.24 0.27
N VAL A 220 -2.70 -22.20 0.87
CA VAL A 220 -2.34 -21.75 2.22
C VAL A 220 -2.62 -22.84 3.25
N ALA A 221 -3.74 -23.56 3.15
CA ALA A 221 -4.07 -24.67 4.04
C ALA A 221 -3.09 -25.84 3.92
N THR A 222 -2.52 -26.08 2.74
CA THR A 222 -1.47 -27.09 2.57
C THR A 222 -0.17 -26.60 3.21
N ASP A 223 0.25 -25.38 2.88
CA ASP A 223 1.52 -24.79 3.33
C ASP A 223 1.56 -24.58 4.86
N SER A 224 0.39 -24.37 5.49
CA SER A 224 0.25 -24.19 6.95
C SER A 224 -0.17 -25.47 7.69
N GLY A 225 -0.19 -26.64 7.03
CA GLY A 225 -0.42 -27.94 7.65
C GLY A 225 -1.89 -28.30 7.96
N TRP A 226 -2.85 -27.43 7.65
CA TRP A 226 -4.28 -27.67 7.87
C TRP A 226 -4.82 -28.89 7.11
N VAL A 227 -4.34 -29.14 5.88
CA VAL A 227 -4.78 -30.29 5.08
C VAL A 227 -4.35 -31.60 5.73
N GLU A 228 -3.11 -31.67 6.22
CA GLU A 228 -2.59 -32.85 6.91
C GLU A 228 -3.28 -33.06 8.26
N TRP A 229 -3.42 -31.99 9.04
CA TRP A 229 -4.13 -32.04 10.33
C TRP A 229 -5.58 -32.51 10.16
N ALA A 230 -6.32 -31.95 9.19
CA ALA A 230 -7.72 -32.31 8.97
C ALA A 230 -7.89 -33.79 8.56
N LYS A 231 -6.96 -34.29 7.74
CA LYS A 231 -6.92 -35.72 7.36
C LYS A 231 -6.62 -36.61 8.57
N LYS A 232 -5.69 -36.21 9.43
CA LYS A 232 -5.32 -36.96 10.65
C LYS A 232 -6.44 -36.98 11.70
N LYS A 233 -7.13 -35.85 11.88
CA LYS A 233 -8.25 -35.69 12.83
C LYS A 233 -9.59 -36.23 12.28
N ASP A 234 -9.59 -36.64 11.01
CA ASP A 234 -10.78 -37.08 10.25
C ASP A 234 -11.93 -36.06 10.34
N VAL A 235 -11.62 -34.79 10.06
CA VAL A 235 -12.60 -33.69 10.09
C VAL A 235 -12.68 -33.03 8.72
N ARG A 236 -13.89 -32.64 8.33
CA ARG A 236 -14.13 -32.04 7.02
C ARG A 236 -13.56 -30.62 6.96
N LEU A 237 -12.55 -30.41 6.13
CA LEU A 237 -12.01 -29.09 5.79
C LEU A 237 -12.67 -28.56 4.51
N VAL A 238 -13.20 -27.34 4.56
CA VAL A 238 -14.07 -26.77 3.51
C VAL A 238 -13.57 -25.40 3.06
N ASN A 239 -13.26 -25.27 1.76
CA ASN A 239 -13.20 -23.98 1.10
C ASN A 239 -14.62 -23.50 0.78
N LEU A 240 -15.10 -22.44 1.43
CA LEU A 240 -16.43 -21.88 1.20
C LEU A 240 -16.63 -21.36 -0.23
N SER A 241 -15.55 -21.02 -0.94
CA SER A 241 -15.58 -20.63 -2.36
C SER A 241 -15.82 -21.82 -3.32
N ASP A 242 -15.70 -23.06 -2.82
CA ASP A 242 -15.94 -24.29 -3.59
C ASP A 242 -17.32 -24.92 -3.33
N THR A 243 -18.11 -24.38 -2.41
CA THR A 243 -19.42 -24.94 -2.01
C THR A 243 -20.55 -24.53 -2.96
N LYS A 244 -21.79 -24.98 -2.67
CA LYS A 244 -22.99 -24.41 -3.28
C LYS A 244 -23.14 -22.96 -2.82
N ILE A 245 -23.12 -22.03 -3.78
CA ILE A 245 -23.27 -20.60 -3.53
C ILE A 245 -24.75 -20.22 -3.74
N VAL A 246 -25.33 -19.48 -2.81
CA VAL A 246 -26.70 -18.95 -2.91
C VAL A 246 -26.67 -17.42 -2.81
N ASN A 247 -27.72 -16.77 -3.31
CA ASN A 247 -27.90 -15.34 -3.05
C ASN A 247 -28.45 -15.17 -1.62
N PHE A 248 -28.01 -14.12 -0.95
CA PHE A 248 -28.44 -13.76 0.40
C PHE A 248 -28.79 -12.28 0.42
N ASP A 249 -30.00 -11.99 0.87
CA ASP A 249 -30.51 -10.65 1.06
C ASP A 249 -30.17 -10.17 2.49
N PHE A 250 -29.32 -9.15 2.57
CA PHE A 250 -28.91 -8.52 3.83
C PHE A 250 -29.91 -7.45 4.32
N GLY A 251 -30.96 -7.17 3.54
CA GLY A 251 -32.03 -6.22 3.85
C GLY A 251 -32.02 -4.99 2.96
N GLU A 252 -33.14 -4.26 2.95
CA GLU A 252 -33.34 -3.09 2.07
C GLU A 252 -32.39 -1.92 2.38
N ASP A 253 -32.10 -1.69 3.67
CA ASP A 253 -31.19 -0.63 4.13
C ASP A 253 -29.71 -1.06 4.17
N SER A 254 -29.39 -2.26 3.68
CA SER A 254 -28.02 -2.80 3.71
C SER A 254 -27.12 -2.12 2.68
N VAL A 255 -25.87 -1.85 3.06
CA VAL A 255 -24.85 -1.37 2.11
C VAL A 255 -24.42 -2.47 1.12
N ILE A 256 -24.61 -3.74 1.47
CA ILE A 256 -24.35 -4.91 0.62
C ILE A 256 -25.53 -5.19 -0.32
N GLY A 257 -26.77 -5.03 0.17
CA GLY A 257 -27.99 -5.43 -0.54
C GLY A 257 -28.08 -6.96 -0.67
N THR A 258 -28.13 -7.48 -1.90
CA THR A 258 -28.07 -8.93 -2.16
C THR A 258 -26.68 -9.34 -2.62
N ASP A 259 -26.06 -10.31 -1.93
CA ASP A 259 -24.77 -10.87 -2.33
C ASP A 259 -24.69 -12.38 -2.14
N ARG A 260 -23.57 -12.97 -2.58
CA ARG A 260 -23.35 -14.41 -2.59
C ARG A 260 -22.77 -14.90 -1.29
N VAL A 261 -23.32 -16.00 -0.77
CA VAL A 261 -22.83 -16.69 0.43
C VAL A 261 -22.77 -18.19 0.21
N SER A 262 -21.99 -18.89 1.03
CA SER A 262 -21.95 -20.35 1.04
C SER A 262 -23.20 -20.92 1.71
N LYS A 263 -23.88 -21.86 1.05
CA LYS A 263 -25.05 -22.56 1.62
C LYS A 263 -24.70 -23.35 2.88
N GLU A 264 -23.45 -23.79 3.02
CA GLU A 264 -22.95 -24.47 4.23
C GLU A 264 -23.05 -23.57 5.47
N VAL A 265 -22.84 -22.26 5.33
CA VAL A 265 -22.93 -21.30 6.44
C VAL A 265 -24.39 -21.05 6.82
N VAL A 266 -25.28 -20.93 5.83
CA VAL A 266 -26.73 -20.77 6.05
C VAL A 266 -27.33 -21.99 6.75
N ASP A 267 -26.87 -23.20 6.39
CA ASP A 267 -27.40 -24.46 6.89
C ASP A 267 -26.75 -24.97 8.17
N ALA A 268 -25.69 -24.32 8.67
CA ALA A 268 -25.05 -24.69 9.93
C ALA A 268 -26.01 -24.47 11.10
N GLN A 269 -26.10 -25.43 12.03
CA GLN A 269 -26.91 -25.30 13.25
C GLN A 269 -26.19 -24.44 14.29
N VAL A 270 -24.85 -24.47 14.29
CA VAL A 270 -24.01 -23.69 15.21
C VAL A 270 -22.84 -23.13 14.43
N ILE A 271 -22.49 -21.87 14.68
CA ILE A 271 -21.29 -21.21 14.17
C ILE A 271 -20.36 -20.91 15.35
N ILE A 272 -19.13 -21.44 15.29
CA ILE A 272 -18.05 -21.10 16.22
C ILE A 272 -16.99 -20.33 15.44
N SER A 273 -16.72 -19.07 15.79
CA SER A 273 -15.67 -18.26 15.14
C SER A 273 -14.36 -18.38 15.92
N VAL A 274 -13.29 -18.80 15.24
CA VAL A 274 -11.97 -19.03 15.84
C VAL A 274 -10.88 -18.19 15.16
N PRO A 275 -10.89 -16.86 15.35
CA PRO A 275 -9.92 -15.97 14.75
C PRO A 275 -8.56 -16.00 15.47
N THR A 276 -7.47 -15.72 14.76
CA THR A 276 -6.21 -15.35 15.40
C THR A 276 -6.26 -13.92 15.94
N MET A 277 -5.67 -13.70 17.12
CA MET A 277 -5.49 -12.39 17.73
C MET A 277 -4.41 -11.59 16.99
N LYS A 278 -4.83 -10.69 16.09
CA LYS A 278 -3.87 -9.92 15.28
C LYS A 278 -4.30 -8.51 14.91
N THR A 279 -3.32 -7.61 14.81
CA THR A 279 -3.48 -6.25 14.28
C THR A 279 -3.73 -6.27 12.77
N HIS A 280 -4.31 -5.20 12.24
CA HIS A 280 -4.59 -5.07 10.81
C HIS A 280 -4.48 -3.61 10.32
N LEU A 281 -3.75 -3.39 9.22
CA LEU A 281 -3.49 -2.04 8.70
C LEU A 281 -4.75 -1.24 8.37
N LEU A 282 -5.80 -1.87 7.82
CA LEU A 282 -6.97 -1.14 7.28
C LEU A 282 -8.16 -1.05 8.25
N THR A 283 -8.26 -1.99 9.20
CA THR A 283 -9.43 -2.14 10.11
C THR A 283 -9.03 -2.06 11.58
N GLY A 284 -7.76 -1.75 11.87
CA GLY A 284 -7.19 -1.77 13.22
C GLY A 284 -6.84 -3.19 13.69
N VAL A 285 -7.82 -4.09 13.69
CA VAL A 285 -7.72 -5.47 14.20
C VAL A 285 -8.39 -6.48 13.25
N THR A 286 -8.08 -7.77 13.42
CA THR A 286 -8.78 -8.87 12.75
C THR A 286 -9.88 -9.47 13.61
N LEU A 287 -9.53 -10.27 14.62
CA LEU A 287 -10.46 -10.80 15.61
C LEU A 287 -11.74 -11.45 14.99
N GLY A 288 -12.81 -11.57 15.77
CA GLY A 288 -14.00 -12.37 15.48
C GLY A 288 -14.89 -11.76 14.40
N MET A 289 -15.18 -10.46 14.48
CA MET A 289 -16.07 -9.81 13.52
C MET A 289 -15.49 -9.85 12.10
N LYS A 290 -14.22 -9.48 11.92
CA LYS A 290 -13.58 -9.53 10.59
C LYS A 290 -13.33 -10.96 10.12
N ASN A 291 -13.21 -11.93 11.03
CA ASN A 291 -13.12 -13.34 10.64
C ASN A 291 -14.41 -13.83 9.96
N MET A 292 -15.58 -13.32 10.38
CA MET A 292 -16.85 -13.60 9.71
C MET A 292 -16.96 -12.96 8.32
N TYR A 293 -16.34 -11.79 8.09
CA TYR A 293 -16.13 -11.28 6.73
C TYR A 293 -15.33 -12.25 5.83
N GLY A 294 -14.48 -13.08 6.44
CA GLY A 294 -13.81 -14.20 5.76
C GLY A 294 -14.77 -15.22 5.13
N THR A 295 -16.04 -15.29 5.54
CA THR A 295 -17.01 -16.28 5.02
C THR A 295 -17.50 -16.02 3.60
N PHE A 296 -17.38 -14.78 3.10
CA PHE A 296 -17.79 -14.47 1.73
C PHE A 296 -17.01 -15.34 0.73
N PRO A 297 -17.70 -16.08 -0.16
CA PRO A 297 -17.07 -16.96 -1.14
C PRO A 297 -16.44 -16.19 -2.31
N GLU A 298 -16.73 -14.88 -2.44
CA GLU A 298 -16.15 -14.04 -3.47
C GLU A 298 -14.64 -13.91 -3.27
N VAL A 299 -13.89 -14.13 -4.35
CA VAL A 299 -12.43 -14.04 -4.35
C VAL A 299 -12.02 -12.57 -4.35
N ASP A 300 -12.68 -11.74 -5.16
CA ASP A 300 -12.44 -10.29 -5.19
C ASP A 300 -13.22 -9.58 -4.09
N LYS A 301 -12.70 -9.69 -2.87
CA LYS A 301 -13.26 -9.01 -1.71
C LYS A 301 -12.89 -7.52 -1.67
N ALA A 302 -12.06 -7.02 -2.59
CA ALA A 302 -11.72 -5.60 -2.70
C ALA A 302 -12.96 -4.74 -3.04
N LYS A 303 -13.97 -5.33 -3.69
CA LYS A 303 -15.27 -4.67 -3.92
C LYS A 303 -15.90 -4.14 -2.62
N TYR A 304 -15.74 -4.83 -1.50
CA TYR A 304 -16.30 -4.43 -0.21
C TYR A 304 -15.56 -3.24 0.41
N HIS A 305 -14.29 -3.02 0.05
CA HIS A 305 -13.58 -1.80 0.45
C HIS A 305 -14.20 -0.54 -0.17
N ARG A 306 -14.85 -0.65 -1.34
CA ARG A 306 -15.62 0.46 -1.94
C ARG A 306 -16.96 0.71 -1.24
N MET A 307 -17.44 -0.27 -0.46
CA MET A 307 -18.76 -0.27 0.17
C MET A 307 -18.69 0.05 1.67
N LYS A 308 -17.62 0.74 2.12
CA LYS A 308 -17.30 0.95 3.55
C LYS A 308 -17.13 -0.38 4.28
N ILE A 309 -15.92 -0.94 4.22
CA ILE A 309 -15.58 -2.27 4.75
C ILE A 309 -16.10 -2.54 6.17
N GLU A 310 -16.11 -1.54 7.05
CA GLU A 310 -16.55 -1.65 8.44
C GLU A 310 -18.06 -1.92 8.56
N GLU A 311 -18.88 -1.33 7.67
CA GLU A 311 -20.33 -1.61 7.58
C GLU A 311 -20.60 -3.02 7.06
N VAL A 312 -19.82 -3.46 6.06
CA VAL A 312 -19.90 -4.84 5.54
C VAL A 312 -19.55 -5.86 6.64
N ILE A 313 -18.53 -5.58 7.46
CA ILE A 313 -18.17 -6.41 8.61
C ILE A 313 -19.32 -6.47 9.63
N TYR A 314 -19.97 -5.34 9.91
CA TYR A 314 -21.15 -5.33 10.78
C TYR A 314 -22.29 -6.19 10.21
N GLU A 315 -22.65 -6.01 8.93
CA GLU A 315 -23.79 -6.69 8.31
C GLU A 315 -23.62 -8.21 8.21
N VAL A 316 -22.40 -8.70 7.91
CA VAL A 316 -22.14 -10.15 7.90
C VAL A 316 -22.24 -10.76 9.30
N ASN A 317 -21.84 -10.04 10.34
CA ASN A 317 -22.00 -10.50 11.73
C ASN A 317 -23.47 -10.42 12.19
N LYS A 318 -24.26 -9.47 11.68
CA LYS A 318 -25.71 -9.43 11.89
C LYS A 318 -26.41 -10.63 11.22
N ALA A 319 -26.02 -10.97 9.99
CA ALA A 319 -26.61 -12.08 9.24
C ALA A 319 -26.19 -13.46 9.79
N PHE A 320 -24.91 -13.63 10.11
CA PHE A 320 -24.31 -14.88 10.55
C PHE A 320 -23.61 -14.69 11.90
N THR A 321 -24.37 -14.29 12.92
CA THR A 321 -23.82 -14.12 14.28
C THR A 321 -23.25 -15.45 14.79
N PRO A 322 -21.98 -15.51 15.21
CA PRO A 322 -21.42 -16.68 15.87
C PRO A 322 -22.12 -16.98 17.20
N ASN A 323 -22.38 -18.25 17.49
CA ASN A 323 -22.92 -18.70 18.78
C ASN A 323 -21.85 -18.72 19.87
N LEU A 324 -20.60 -18.92 19.47
CA LEU A 324 -19.42 -18.89 20.33
C LEU A 324 -18.24 -18.32 19.55
N VAL A 325 -17.46 -17.47 20.18
CA VAL A 325 -16.21 -16.94 19.63
C VAL A 325 -15.07 -17.37 20.54
N ILE A 326 -14.02 -17.93 19.95
CA ILE A 326 -12.79 -18.34 20.65
C ILE A 326 -11.61 -17.67 19.95
N ILE A 327 -11.13 -16.55 20.48
CA ILE A 327 -10.01 -15.81 19.90
C ILE A 327 -8.71 -16.51 20.31
N ASP A 328 -7.98 -16.96 19.31
CA ASP A 328 -6.68 -17.60 19.44
C ASP A 328 -5.56 -16.56 19.56
N GLY A 329 -5.17 -16.26 20.79
CA GLY A 329 -3.95 -15.53 21.12
C GLY A 329 -2.88 -16.44 21.73
N SER A 330 -2.88 -17.76 21.44
CA SER A 330 -1.77 -18.64 21.83
C SER A 330 -0.46 -18.08 21.26
N ILE A 331 -0.44 -17.88 19.93
CA ILE A 331 0.48 -17.01 19.23
C ILE A 331 -0.36 -16.06 18.38
N GLY A 332 -0.38 -14.78 18.75
CA GLY A 332 -0.98 -13.70 17.98
C GLY A 332 0.00 -13.04 17.01
N SER A 333 -0.41 -11.90 16.43
CA SER A 333 0.46 -11.07 15.58
C SER A 333 0.25 -9.58 15.78
N GLU A 334 1.35 -8.85 15.99
CA GLU A 334 1.37 -7.39 16.06
C GLU A 334 2.07 -6.75 14.84
N ALA A 335 2.27 -5.43 14.87
CA ALA A 335 2.83 -4.56 13.85
C ALA A 335 1.88 -4.26 12.66
N ILE A 336 2.43 -4.06 11.46
CA ILE A 336 1.71 -3.61 10.27
C ILE A 336 1.23 -4.83 9.46
N GLY A 337 0.31 -5.59 10.06
CA GLY A 337 -0.32 -6.76 9.40
C GLY A 337 -1.23 -6.36 8.22
N PRO A 338 -1.49 -7.27 7.26
CA PRO A 338 -1.12 -8.69 7.28
C PRO A 338 0.25 -9.01 6.66
N LEU A 339 0.88 -8.08 5.94
CA LEU A 339 2.13 -8.33 5.19
C LEU A 339 3.40 -8.10 6.01
N SER A 340 3.33 -7.25 7.04
CA SER A 340 4.43 -6.98 7.97
C SER A 340 4.01 -7.33 9.39
N SER A 341 3.68 -8.61 9.57
CA SER A 341 3.26 -9.20 10.84
C SER A 341 4.45 -9.69 11.65
N ARG A 342 4.45 -9.41 12.97
CA ARG A 342 5.40 -9.99 13.93
C ARG A 342 4.64 -10.93 14.88
N PRO A 343 5.02 -12.22 14.97
CA PRO A 343 4.43 -13.15 15.94
C PRO A 343 4.56 -12.63 17.37
N MET A 344 3.52 -12.86 18.17
CA MET A 344 3.45 -12.54 19.59
C MET A 344 3.00 -13.78 20.34
N ASP A 345 3.90 -14.43 21.09
CA ASP A 345 3.56 -15.58 21.94
C ASP A 345 2.77 -15.13 23.17
N PHE A 346 1.50 -14.81 22.97
CA PHE A 346 0.68 -14.13 23.96
C PHE A 346 -0.01 -15.11 24.93
N GLN A 347 -0.01 -16.41 24.60
CA GLN A 347 -0.46 -17.50 25.47
C GLN A 347 -1.87 -17.31 26.04
N THR A 348 -2.75 -16.60 25.34
CA THR A 348 -4.05 -16.18 25.86
C THR A 348 -5.18 -16.58 24.91
N ILE A 349 -6.21 -17.23 25.43
CA ILE A 349 -7.46 -17.53 24.72
C ILE A 349 -8.59 -16.72 25.33
N ILE A 350 -9.44 -16.15 24.48
CA ILE A 350 -10.64 -15.44 24.90
C ILE A 350 -11.84 -16.19 24.35
N ALA A 351 -12.79 -16.54 25.18
CA ALA A 351 -14.06 -17.14 24.76
C ALA A 351 -15.22 -16.18 25.09
N SER A 352 -16.23 -16.10 24.23
CA SER A 352 -17.46 -15.36 24.53
C SER A 352 -18.65 -15.85 23.70
N ASN A 353 -19.85 -15.73 24.26
CA ASN A 353 -21.11 -15.90 23.53
C ASN A 353 -21.50 -14.68 22.67
N ASP A 354 -20.70 -13.61 22.70
CA ASP A 354 -20.92 -12.37 21.97
C ASP A 354 -19.63 -11.92 21.25
N VAL A 355 -19.68 -11.90 19.93
CA VAL A 355 -18.54 -11.50 19.08
C VAL A 355 -18.05 -10.08 19.34
N VAL A 356 -18.96 -9.16 19.68
CA VAL A 356 -18.61 -7.76 19.96
C VAL A 356 -17.86 -7.67 21.29
N CYS A 357 -18.33 -8.44 22.29
CA CYS A 357 -17.67 -8.54 23.59
C CYS A 357 -16.29 -9.18 23.46
N ALA A 358 -16.18 -10.32 22.77
CA ALA A 358 -14.90 -11.00 22.52
C ALA A 358 -13.87 -10.04 21.90
N ASP A 359 -14.26 -9.33 20.84
CA ASP A 359 -13.38 -8.43 20.10
C ASP A 359 -13.03 -7.19 20.92
N SER A 360 -13.94 -6.69 21.78
CA SER A 360 -13.66 -5.59 22.71
C SER A 360 -12.63 -5.98 23.77
N ILE A 361 -12.77 -7.16 24.38
CA ILE A 361 -11.81 -7.67 25.38
C ILE A 361 -10.44 -7.90 24.73
N ALA A 362 -10.41 -8.53 23.55
CA ALA A 362 -9.17 -8.72 22.80
C ALA A 362 -8.50 -7.39 22.42
N SER A 363 -9.28 -6.40 21.99
CA SER A 363 -8.79 -5.05 21.67
C SER A 363 -8.10 -4.41 22.88
N GLN A 364 -8.70 -4.52 24.08
CA GLN A 364 -8.10 -4.02 25.32
C GLN A 364 -6.77 -4.72 25.64
N LEU A 365 -6.72 -6.05 25.54
CA LEU A 365 -5.49 -6.83 25.74
C LEU A 365 -4.37 -6.47 24.74
N MET A 366 -4.74 -6.01 23.54
CA MET A 366 -3.80 -5.52 22.52
C MET A 366 -3.41 -4.04 22.72
N GLY A 367 -4.10 -3.28 23.58
CA GLY A 367 -3.84 -1.86 23.81
C GLY A 367 -4.64 -0.90 22.92
N TYR A 368 -5.78 -1.37 22.39
CA TYR A 368 -6.76 -0.56 21.68
C TYR A 368 -7.87 -0.12 22.63
N ASP A 369 -8.34 1.11 22.48
CA ASP A 369 -9.69 1.43 22.92
C ASP A 369 -10.67 0.74 21.94
N PRO A 370 -11.57 -0.15 22.41
CA PRO A 370 -12.54 -0.82 21.54
C PRO A 370 -13.34 0.14 20.66
N MET A 371 -13.61 1.36 21.13
CA MET A 371 -14.38 2.35 20.38
C MET A 371 -13.58 3.05 19.27
N GLU A 372 -12.25 2.92 19.25
CA GLU A 372 -11.40 3.33 18.10
C GLU A 372 -11.52 2.35 16.91
N VAL A 373 -12.06 1.14 17.14
CA VAL A 373 -12.29 0.14 16.11
C VAL A 373 -13.70 0.34 15.55
N GLU A 374 -13.76 0.84 14.31
CA GLU A 374 -14.99 1.37 13.74
C GLU A 374 -16.13 0.32 13.64
N HIS A 375 -15.85 -0.91 13.22
CA HIS A 375 -16.87 -1.96 13.18
C HIS A 375 -17.37 -2.37 14.58
N LEU A 376 -16.54 -2.27 15.64
CA LEU A 376 -16.99 -2.50 17.01
C LEU A 376 -17.89 -1.37 17.50
N ARG A 377 -17.51 -0.12 17.22
CA ARG A 377 -18.35 1.06 17.52
C ARG A 377 -19.72 0.96 16.85
N ILE A 378 -19.75 0.65 15.55
CA ILE A 378 -21.00 0.46 14.79
C ILE A 378 -21.85 -0.67 15.40
N ALA A 379 -21.22 -1.80 15.76
CA ALA A 379 -21.91 -2.93 16.35
C ALA A 379 -22.53 -2.60 17.72
N GLN A 380 -21.81 -1.88 18.57
CA GLN A 380 -22.32 -1.39 19.86
C GLN A 380 -23.50 -0.43 19.67
N GLU A 381 -23.33 0.60 18.85
CA GLU A 381 -24.35 1.64 18.64
C GLU A 381 -25.65 1.11 18.04
N ARG A 382 -25.55 0.03 17.25
CA ARG A 382 -26.70 -0.60 16.60
C ARG A 382 -27.21 -1.83 17.36
N GLY A 383 -26.70 -2.10 18.56
CA GLY A 383 -27.18 -3.18 19.43
C GLY A 383 -26.88 -4.59 18.95
N LEU A 384 -25.82 -4.79 18.15
CA LEU A 384 -25.35 -6.12 17.73
C LEU A 384 -24.52 -6.81 18.81
N GLY A 385 -24.22 -6.20 19.95
CA GLY A 385 -23.47 -6.83 21.04
C GLY A 385 -22.91 -5.77 21.98
N ASP A 386 -22.10 -6.19 22.95
CA ASP A 386 -21.61 -5.33 24.02
C ASP A 386 -20.09 -5.10 23.97
N ALA A 387 -19.68 -3.92 23.51
CA ALA A 387 -18.30 -3.45 23.53
C ALA A 387 -17.94 -2.68 24.81
N SER A 388 -18.87 -2.46 25.74
CA SER A 388 -18.68 -1.60 26.91
C SER A 388 -17.91 -2.25 28.06
N GLN A 389 -17.84 -3.59 28.07
CA GLN A 389 -17.11 -4.36 29.08
C GLN A 389 -15.65 -3.91 29.20
N LYS A 390 -15.18 -3.75 30.43
CA LYS A 390 -13.77 -3.42 30.73
C LYS A 390 -13.08 -4.63 31.33
N TYR A 391 -11.91 -4.96 30.80
CA TYR A 391 -11.07 -6.02 31.33
C TYR A 391 -9.95 -5.44 32.18
N ASP A 392 -9.81 -5.95 33.40
CA ASP A 392 -8.68 -5.63 34.26
C ASP A 392 -7.51 -6.56 33.94
N LEU A 393 -6.40 -5.99 33.45
CA LEU A 393 -5.19 -6.74 33.09
C LEU A 393 -4.55 -7.45 34.29
N GLU A 394 -4.82 -7.00 35.52
CA GLU A 394 -4.32 -7.64 36.74
C GLU A 394 -4.98 -9.01 37.01
N LEU A 395 -6.11 -9.31 36.36
CA LEU A 395 -6.76 -10.62 36.44
C LEU A 395 -6.06 -11.71 35.61
N LEU A 396 -5.05 -11.35 34.82
CA LEU A 396 -4.24 -12.33 34.12
C LEU A 396 -3.39 -13.10 35.13
N PRO A 397 -3.30 -14.45 35.02
CA PRO A 397 -2.51 -15.28 35.94
C PRO A 397 -1.04 -14.85 36.08
N TYR A 398 -0.48 -14.28 35.01
CA TYR A 398 0.86 -13.69 34.97
C TYR A 398 0.96 -12.65 33.85
N SER A 399 1.86 -11.68 34.05
CA SER A 399 2.21 -10.69 33.02
C SER A 399 3.06 -11.30 31.91
N HIS A 400 2.88 -10.84 30.68
CA HIS A 400 3.70 -11.26 29.55
C HIS A 400 5.15 -10.77 29.72
N ASP A 401 6.13 -11.63 29.48
CA ASP A 401 7.57 -11.37 29.73
C ASP A 401 8.10 -10.07 29.12
N SER A 402 7.60 -9.71 27.93
CA SER A 402 7.98 -8.48 27.22
C SER A 402 7.18 -7.22 27.64
N GLY A 403 6.35 -7.30 28.68
CA GLY A 403 5.49 -6.19 29.14
C GLY A 403 4.46 -5.73 28.10
N LYS A 404 3.99 -6.67 27.28
CA LYS A 404 3.14 -6.41 26.09
C LYS A 404 1.64 -6.41 26.37
N ASP A 405 1.22 -6.74 27.58
CA ASP A 405 -0.19 -6.65 27.98
C ASP A 405 -0.71 -5.22 27.82
N GLY A 406 -1.70 -5.03 26.94
CA GLY A 406 -2.26 -3.72 26.61
C GLY A 406 -1.34 -2.80 25.81
N LYS A 407 -0.24 -3.30 25.22
CA LYS A 407 0.83 -2.49 24.60
C LYS A 407 1.41 -3.09 23.32
N TRP A 408 0.56 -3.69 22.48
CA TRP A 408 1.02 -4.24 21.20
C TRP A 408 1.45 -3.10 20.27
N ASP A 409 2.41 -3.40 19.40
CA ASP A 409 2.79 -2.49 18.32
C ASP A 409 1.65 -2.49 17.30
N ARG A 410 0.96 -1.35 17.16
CA ARG A 410 -0.20 -1.21 16.25
C ARG A 410 0.01 -0.13 15.18
N PRO A 411 -0.66 -0.25 14.01
CA PRO A 411 -0.71 0.83 13.03
C PRO A 411 -1.30 2.11 13.64
N GLU A 412 -0.73 3.27 13.32
CA GLU A 412 -1.26 4.56 13.77
C GLU A 412 -2.63 4.82 13.12
N PRO A 413 -3.70 5.17 13.87
CA PRO A 413 -5.04 5.34 13.33
C PRO A 413 -5.13 6.33 12.16
N LYS A 414 -4.43 7.47 12.24
CA LYS A 414 -4.40 8.46 11.15
C LYS A 414 -3.78 7.91 9.86
N VAL A 415 -2.80 7.01 9.98
CA VAL A 415 -2.15 6.40 8.82
C VAL A 415 -3.08 5.37 8.18
N LYS A 416 -3.79 4.57 8.99
CA LYS A 416 -4.88 3.70 8.51
C LYS A 416 -5.89 4.51 7.68
N ASP A 417 -6.38 5.63 8.21
CA ASP A 417 -7.39 6.45 7.54
C ASP A 417 -6.88 7.04 6.22
N PHE A 418 -5.61 7.46 6.17
CA PHE A 418 -4.97 7.92 4.95
C PHE A 418 -4.88 6.83 3.87
N TYR A 419 -4.50 5.60 4.25
CA TYR A 419 -4.46 4.48 3.31
C TYR A 419 -5.86 4.10 2.81
N ASN A 420 -6.85 4.06 3.70
CA ASN A 420 -8.24 3.80 3.31
C ASN A 420 -8.75 4.85 2.32
N TRP A 421 -8.54 6.13 2.59
CA TRP A 421 -8.89 7.22 1.67
C TRP A 421 -8.21 7.08 0.30
N GLY A 422 -6.91 6.79 0.29
CA GLY A 422 -6.14 6.63 -0.95
C GLY A 422 -6.64 5.45 -1.78
N ILE A 423 -6.89 4.31 -1.13
CA ILE A 423 -7.45 3.11 -1.78
C ILE A 423 -8.85 3.42 -2.33
N GLU A 424 -9.73 4.04 -1.55
CA GLU A 424 -11.07 4.42 -1.99
C GLU A 424 -11.04 5.36 -3.21
N LEU A 425 -10.13 6.35 -3.22
CA LEU A 425 -9.98 7.28 -4.34
C LEU A 425 -9.55 6.56 -5.62
N ILE A 426 -8.51 5.72 -5.54
CA ILE A 426 -8.00 4.95 -6.68
C ILE A 426 -9.08 4.00 -7.19
N LEU A 427 -9.78 3.34 -6.28
CA LEU A 427 -10.81 2.36 -6.61
C LEU A 427 -12.09 2.98 -7.21
N LYS A 428 -12.31 4.29 -7.08
CA LYS A 428 -13.41 5.00 -7.76
C LYS A 428 -13.17 5.19 -9.27
N LEU A 429 -11.93 5.05 -9.75
CA LEU A 429 -11.62 5.18 -11.17
C LEU A 429 -12.14 3.95 -11.96
N PRO A 430 -12.78 4.13 -13.13
CA PRO A 430 -13.28 3.02 -13.94
C PRO A 430 -12.15 2.07 -14.37
N GLY A 431 -12.32 0.76 -14.18
CA GLY A 431 -11.33 -0.26 -14.55
C GLY A 431 -10.14 -0.42 -13.60
N TRP A 432 -9.94 0.50 -12.66
CA TRP A 432 -8.81 0.47 -11.73
C TRP A 432 -8.92 -0.58 -10.61
N SER A 433 -10.10 -1.20 -10.37
CA SER A 433 -10.16 -2.37 -9.46
C SER A 433 -9.26 -3.49 -9.94
N THR A 434 -9.34 -3.80 -11.24
CA THR A 434 -8.60 -4.91 -11.81
C THR A 434 -7.11 -4.59 -11.81
N LEU A 435 -6.72 -3.35 -12.15
CA LEU A 435 -5.32 -2.92 -12.12
C LEU A 435 -4.77 -2.85 -10.70
N PHE A 436 -5.53 -2.33 -9.74
CA PHE A 436 -5.14 -2.30 -8.33
C PHE A 436 -4.98 -3.71 -7.79
N ASN A 437 -5.92 -4.61 -8.09
CA ASN A 437 -5.84 -6.01 -7.68
C ASN A 437 -4.62 -6.71 -8.29
N VAL A 438 -4.40 -6.60 -9.61
CA VAL A 438 -3.24 -7.19 -10.29
C VAL A 438 -1.91 -6.55 -9.85
N GLY A 439 -1.89 -5.24 -9.64
CA GLY A 439 -0.71 -4.50 -9.20
C GLY A 439 -0.34 -4.85 -7.76
N ALA A 440 -1.30 -4.91 -6.86
CA ALA A 440 -1.07 -5.40 -5.51
C ALA A 440 -0.74 -6.91 -5.49
N ASP A 441 -1.29 -7.72 -6.42
CA ASP A 441 -0.99 -9.16 -6.53
C ASP A 441 0.50 -9.35 -6.81
N PHE A 442 1.00 -8.59 -7.79
CA PHE A 442 2.39 -8.67 -8.21
C PHE A 442 3.35 -7.99 -7.21
N PHE A 443 3.11 -6.74 -6.82
CA PHE A 443 4.05 -5.93 -6.05
C PHE A 443 4.03 -6.19 -4.54
N LEU A 444 2.86 -6.44 -3.95
CA LEU A 444 2.74 -6.55 -2.49
C LEU A 444 2.82 -7.99 -1.99
N TYR A 445 2.45 -8.98 -2.81
CA TYR A 445 2.36 -10.38 -2.36
C TYR A 445 3.30 -11.32 -3.09
N ASP A 446 3.20 -11.41 -4.41
CA ASP A 446 4.04 -12.33 -5.20
C ASP A 446 5.52 -11.91 -5.09
N MET A 447 5.81 -10.60 -5.18
CA MET A 447 7.15 -10.07 -4.96
C MET A 447 7.61 -10.26 -3.52
N ALA A 448 6.77 -10.02 -2.50
CA ALA A 448 7.13 -10.15 -1.09
C ALA A 448 7.47 -11.60 -0.66
N ARG A 449 6.98 -12.61 -1.40
CA ARG A 449 7.33 -14.02 -1.18
C ARG A 449 8.69 -14.41 -1.79
N LEU A 450 9.26 -13.60 -2.68
CA LEU A 450 10.61 -13.83 -3.18
C LEU A 450 11.62 -13.64 -2.02
N PRO A 451 12.64 -14.51 -1.89
CA PRO A 451 13.53 -14.51 -0.72
C PRO A 451 14.17 -13.15 -0.40
N VAL A 452 14.52 -12.36 -1.42
CA VAL A 452 15.13 -11.03 -1.25
C VAL A 452 14.12 -10.01 -0.70
N PHE A 453 12.90 -10.04 -1.21
CA PHE A 453 11.85 -9.10 -0.84
C PHE A 453 11.15 -9.48 0.46
N ARG A 454 11.21 -10.75 0.89
CA ARG A 454 10.71 -11.20 2.19
C ARG A 454 11.26 -10.39 3.37
N TYR A 455 12.53 -10.00 3.29
CA TYR A 455 13.18 -9.18 4.31
C TYR A 455 13.02 -7.67 4.06
N LEU A 456 12.91 -7.27 2.78
CA LEU A 456 12.80 -5.87 2.39
C LEU A 456 11.38 -5.31 2.59
N THR A 457 10.34 -6.09 2.30
CA THR A 457 8.94 -5.65 2.31
C THR A 457 8.48 -5.15 3.69
N PRO A 458 8.73 -5.86 4.82
CA PRO A 458 8.40 -5.33 6.13
C PRO A 458 9.10 -4.01 6.44
N ALA A 459 10.39 -3.90 6.09
CA ALA A 459 11.16 -2.68 6.28
C ALA A 459 10.64 -1.52 5.41
N LEU A 460 10.30 -1.79 4.15
CA LEU A 460 9.73 -0.83 3.22
C LEU A 460 8.34 -0.37 3.65
N LEU A 461 7.45 -1.28 4.05
CA LEU A 461 6.12 -0.94 4.56
C LEU A 461 6.21 -0.13 5.85
N LYS A 462 7.16 -0.48 6.73
CA LYS A 462 7.44 0.32 7.92
C LYS A 462 7.96 1.71 7.54
N LEU A 463 8.87 1.82 6.58
CA LEU A 463 9.37 3.10 6.07
C LEU A 463 8.24 3.97 5.50
N LEU A 464 7.36 3.38 4.68
CA LEU A 464 6.20 4.07 4.09
C LEU A 464 5.20 4.52 5.17
N ASN A 465 4.92 3.66 6.16
CA ASN A 465 4.02 3.97 7.27
C ASN A 465 4.63 5.05 8.18
N ASP A 466 5.93 4.96 8.48
CA ASP A 466 6.65 5.98 9.25
C ASP A 466 6.62 7.34 8.51
N ALA A 467 6.83 7.33 7.19
CA ALA A 467 6.73 8.53 6.36
C ALA A 467 5.30 9.11 6.37
N ALA A 468 4.28 8.26 6.18
CA ALA A 468 2.87 8.67 6.25
C ALA A 468 2.52 9.22 7.65
N ASN A 469 2.98 8.58 8.72
CA ASN A 469 2.78 9.05 10.09
C ASN A 469 3.44 10.41 10.27
N LEU A 470 4.69 10.59 9.84
CA LEU A 470 5.40 11.87 9.90
C LEU A 470 4.70 12.97 9.10
N LEU A 471 4.09 12.64 7.95
CA LEU A 471 3.28 13.56 7.14
C LEU A 471 1.99 14.01 7.87
N LEU A 472 1.38 13.15 8.66
CA LEU A 472 0.06 13.35 9.27
C LEU A 472 0.12 13.83 10.73
N LYS A 473 1.11 13.40 11.51
CA LYS A 473 1.22 13.57 12.97
C LYS A 473 1.32 15.03 13.43
N SER A 474 1.73 15.93 12.54
CA SER A 474 1.93 17.35 12.82
C SER A 474 0.84 18.27 12.25
N GLN A 475 -0.26 17.72 11.72
CA GLN A 475 -1.33 18.54 11.17
C GLN A 475 -2.37 18.82 12.26
N GLY A 476 -2.35 20.04 12.80
CA GLY A 476 -3.48 20.55 13.58
C GLY A 476 -4.75 20.56 12.72
N ASP A 477 -5.90 20.29 13.32
CA ASP A 477 -7.19 20.30 12.62
C ASP A 477 -8.12 21.43 13.07
N THR A 478 -7.53 22.57 13.45
CA THR A 478 -8.31 23.77 13.73
C THR A 478 -8.82 24.39 12.43
N GLU A 479 -9.87 25.21 12.52
CA GLU A 479 -10.38 25.97 11.37
C GLU A 479 -9.26 26.82 10.71
N LYS A 480 -8.39 27.42 11.52
CA LYS A 480 -7.21 28.16 11.05
C LYS A 480 -6.24 27.28 10.26
N ASP A 481 -6.03 26.03 10.69
CA ASP A 481 -5.20 25.08 9.95
C ASP A 481 -5.85 24.69 8.61
N ARG A 482 -7.16 24.46 8.57
CA ARG A 482 -7.89 24.15 7.33
C ARG A 482 -7.82 25.30 6.33
N VAL A 483 -8.02 26.55 6.78
CA VAL A 483 -7.89 27.75 5.93
C VAL A 483 -6.46 27.91 5.42
N ARG A 484 -5.45 27.74 6.28
CA ARG A 484 -4.03 27.77 5.86
C ARG A 484 -3.73 26.75 4.77
N ARG A 485 -4.15 25.49 4.97
CA ARG A 485 -3.95 24.39 4.00
C ARG A 485 -4.58 24.74 2.65
N ARG A 486 -5.83 25.22 2.67
CA ARG A 486 -6.55 25.65 1.47
C ARG A 486 -5.82 26.78 0.74
N ASN A 487 -5.37 27.80 1.46
CA ASN A 487 -4.65 28.92 0.85
C ASN A 487 -3.31 28.47 0.24
N ASN A 488 -2.54 27.65 0.94
CA ASN A 488 -1.27 27.11 0.42
C ASN A 488 -1.49 26.23 -0.82
N PHE A 489 -2.55 25.41 -0.81
CA PHE A 489 -2.95 24.62 -1.97
C PHE A 489 -3.19 25.51 -3.19
N PHE A 490 -4.00 26.57 -3.06
CA PHE A 490 -4.28 27.49 -4.16
C PHE A 490 -3.02 28.24 -4.64
N VAL A 491 -2.13 28.65 -3.74
CA VAL A 491 -0.86 29.29 -4.11
C VAL A 491 0.00 28.37 -4.97
N VAL A 492 0.14 27.09 -4.58
CA VAL A 492 0.93 26.13 -5.37
C VAL A 492 0.21 25.73 -6.66
N LEU A 493 -1.11 25.66 -6.65
CA LEU A 493 -1.88 25.38 -7.86
C LEU A 493 -1.67 26.45 -8.93
N LEU A 494 -1.74 27.74 -8.56
CA LEU A 494 -1.45 28.85 -9.47
C LEU A 494 -0.02 28.81 -9.99
N LEU A 495 0.95 28.45 -9.13
CA LEU A 495 2.34 28.27 -9.53
C LEU A 495 2.51 27.11 -10.53
N ALA A 496 1.80 26.00 -10.31
CA ALA A 496 1.78 24.84 -11.19
C ALA A 496 1.13 25.15 -12.55
N GLU A 497 0.02 25.88 -12.56
CA GLU A 497 -0.64 26.34 -13.79
C GLU A 497 0.28 27.24 -14.61
N ALA A 498 0.93 28.23 -13.98
CA ALA A 498 1.90 29.09 -14.65
C ALA A 498 3.07 28.27 -15.24
N SER A 499 3.53 27.25 -14.51
CA SER A 499 4.60 26.38 -14.95
C SER A 499 4.20 25.48 -16.13
N LEU A 500 3.02 24.85 -16.08
CA LEU A 500 2.49 24.04 -17.17
C LEU A 500 2.22 24.88 -18.41
N PHE A 501 1.75 26.12 -18.25
CA PHE A 501 1.61 27.06 -19.35
C PHE A 501 2.97 27.38 -19.99
N GLY A 502 3.99 27.68 -19.18
CA GLY A 502 5.37 27.85 -19.67
C GLY A 502 5.89 26.60 -20.38
N PHE A 503 5.65 25.41 -19.83
CA PHE A 503 6.10 24.13 -20.37
C PHE A 503 5.50 23.85 -21.75
N TYR A 504 4.23 24.21 -21.92
CA TYR A 504 3.55 24.16 -23.21
C TYR A 504 4.13 25.19 -24.20
N MET A 505 4.34 26.44 -23.76
CA MET A 505 4.86 27.52 -24.61
C MET A 505 6.29 27.25 -25.10
N ASP A 506 7.13 26.61 -24.27
CA ASP A 506 8.48 26.19 -24.65
C ASP A 506 8.48 24.95 -25.57
N GLY A 507 7.31 24.37 -25.85
CA GLY A 507 7.15 23.23 -26.76
C GLY A 507 7.67 21.91 -26.19
N TYR A 508 7.68 21.77 -24.86
CA TYR A 508 8.19 20.58 -24.17
C TYR A 508 7.14 19.47 -23.98
N LEU A 509 5.85 19.84 -24.02
CA LEU A 509 4.75 18.90 -23.83
C LEU A 509 4.83 17.72 -24.81
N MET A 510 4.74 16.49 -24.28
CA MET A 510 4.79 15.24 -25.05
C MET A 510 6.12 14.96 -25.77
N ARG A 511 7.18 15.73 -25.52
CA ARG A 511 8.53 15.36 -26.00
C ARG A 511 9.04 14.10 -25.32
N SER A 512 8.74 13.93 -24.04
CA SER A 512 9.03 12.70 -23.29
C SER A 512 7.92 12.45 -22.29
N LEU A 513 7.10 11.43 -22.55
CA LEU A 513 6.07 10.97 -21.63
C LEU A 513 6.66 10.65 -20.24
N PHE A 514 7.90 10.16 -20.19
CA PHE A 514 8.56 9.84 -18.94
C PHE A 514 8.90 11.11 -18.14
N PHE A 515 9.42 12.16 -18.79
CA PHE A 515 9.64 13.45 -18.13
C PHE A 515 8.31 14.05 -17.63
N ASP A 516 7.29 14.06 -18.48
CA ASP A 516 5.97 14.64 -18.19
C ASP A 516 5.34 14.01 -16.93
N LEU A 517 5.36 12.67 -16.84
CA LEU A 517 4.83 11.96 -15.68
C LEU A 517 5.62 12.25 -14.38
N ASN A 518 6.95 12.33 -14.46
CA ASN A 518 7.79 12.68 -13.31
C ASN A 518 7.59 14.15 -12.91
N TYR A 519 7.36 15.04 -13.86
CA TYR A 519 7.08 16.45 -13.58
C TYR A 519 5.72 16.64 -12.88
N LEU A 520 4.68 15.91 -13.31
CA LEU A 520 3.40 15.87 -12.61
C LEU A 520 3.55 15.36 -11.17
N LEU A 521 4.41 14.36 -10.93
CA LEU A 521 4.70 13.88 -9.59
C LEU A 521 5.33 14.96 -8.71
N VAL A 522 6.24 15.78 -9.26
CA VAL A 522 6.84 16.92 -8.55
C VAL A 522 5.76 17.92 -8.13
N ILE A 523 4.80 18.23 -8.99
CA ILE A 523 3.67 19.12 -8.63
C ILE A 523 2.89 18.54 -7.45
N VAL A 524 2.58 17.24 -7.47
CA VAL A 524 1.87 16.56 -6.37
C VAL A 524 2.67 16.63 -5.07
N ILE A 525 3.96 16.33 -5.10
CA ILE A 525 4.85 16.40 -3.92
C ILE A 525 4.92 17.83 -3.39
N SER A 526 5.00 18.83 -4.28
CA SER A 526 5.03 20.25 -3.94
C SER A 526 3.78 20.66 -3.17
N ILE A 527 2.60 20.22 -3.63
CA ILE A 527 1.32 20.48 -2.97
C ILE A 527 1.30 19.85 -1.56
N LEU A 528 1.70 18.58 -1.44
CA LEU A 528 1.74 17.88 -0.16
C LEU A 528 2.69 18.57 0.85
N ALA A 529 3.85 19.03 0.38
CA ALA A 529 4.80 19.78 1.19
C ALA A 529 4.23 21.15 1.61
N ALA A 530 3.65 21.90 0.67
CA ALA A 530 3.10 23.23 0.92
C ALA A 530 1.94 23.23 1.92
N ILE A 531 1.07 22.22 1.90
CA ILE A 531 -0.03 22.08 2.86
C ILE A 531 0.47 22.01 4.32
N ARG A 532 1.70 21.48 4.53
CA ARG A 532 2.33 21.40 5.86
C ARG A 532 3.01 22.71 6.29
N MET A 533 3.26 23.63 5.37
CA MET A 533 3.98 24.89 5.62
C MET A 533 3.11 25.97 6.29
N LYS A 534 3.77 26.86 7.03
CA LYS A 534 3.22 28.20 7.28
C LYS A 534 3.18 28.97 5.96
N THR A 535 2.07 29.65 5.65
CA THR A 535 1.94 30.42 4.39
C THR A 535 3.08 31.43 4.21
N ARG A 536 3.53 32.09 5.29
CA ARG A 536 4.70 32.98 5.26
C ARG A 536 5.98 32.27 4.80
N ASN A 537 6.22 31.04 5.26
CA ASN A 537 7.40 30.26 4.89
C ASN A 537 7.32 29.80 3.44
N LEU A 538 6.13 29.38 2.98
CA LEU A 538 5.88 29.02 1.59
C LEU A 538 6.15 30.19 0.64
N LEU A 539 5.59 31.37 0.93
CA LEU A 539 5.79 32.55 0.11
C LEU A 539 7.26 33.00 0.09
N ALA A 540 7.95 32.97 1.24
CA ALA A 540 9.37 33.29 1.31
C ALA A 540 10.23 32.33 0.48
N LEU A 541 9.92 31.02 0.54
CA LEU A 541 10.59 30.01 -0.27
C LEU A 541 10.36 30.26 -1.77
N ILE A 542 9.12 30.50 -2.20
CA ILE A 542 8.79 30.76 -3.61
C ILE A 542 9.55 31.99 -4.11
N LEU A 543 9.44 33.12 -3.40
CA LEU A 543 10.08 34.38 -3.82
C LEU A 543 11.61 34.25 -3.89
N SER A 544 12.23 33.59 -2.90
CA SER A 544 13.67 33.37 -2.92
C SER A 544 14.08 32.38 -4.02
N SER A 545 13.27 31.36 -4.31
CA SER A 545 13.55 30.38 -5.36
C SER A 545 13.50 31.04 -6.73
N VAL A 546 12.49 31.88 -6.98
CA VAL A 546 12.36 32.66 -8.22
C VAL A 546 13.55 33.59 -8.41
N LEU A 547 13.97 34.30 -7.36
CA LEU A 547 15.13 35.20 -7.42
C LEU A 547 16.43 34.45 -7.75
N VAL A 548 16.72 33.36 -7.03
CA VAL A 548 17.95 32.58 -7.25
C VAL A 548 17.92 31.91 -8.61
N SER A 549 16.79 31.32 -9.01
CA SER A 549 16.61 30.73 -10.33
C SER A 549 16.91 31.74 -11.43
N PHE A 550 16.32 32.94 -11.37
CA PHE A 550 16.56 33.95 -12.39
C PHE A 550 18.04 34.34 -12.51
N VAL A 551 18.73 34.53 -11.38
CA VAL A 551 20.17 34.87 -11.37
C VAL A 551 21.02 33.72 -11.91
N VAL A 552 20.77 32.50 -11.44
CA VAL A 552 21.52 31.31 -11.86
C VAL A 552 21.34 31.08 -13.35
N GLU A 553 20.10 30.96 -13.80
CA GLU A 553 19.75 30.63 -15.16
C GLU A 553 20.22 31.68 -16.15
N HIS A 554 20.08 32.97 -15.83
CA HIS A 554 20.60 34.04 -16.67
C HIS A 554 22.13 33.97 -16.80
N THR A 555 22.85 33.69 -15.72
CA THR A 555 24.32 33.70 -15.70
C THR A 555 24.92 32.46 -16.38
N ILE A 556 24.31 31.28 -16.21
CA ILE A 556 24.82 30.04 -16.84
C ILE A 556 24.46 29.96 -18.33
N THR A 557 23.32 30.52 -18.74
CA THR A 557 22.95 30.59 -20.16
C THR A 557 23.76 31.65 -20.91
N SER A 558 24.07 32.79 -20.28
CA SER A 558 24.92 33.82 -20.90
C SER A 558 26.32 33.31 -21.23
N ASP A 559 26.87 32.44 -20.37
CA ASP A 559 28.20 31.87 -20.51
C ASP A 559 28.19 30.55 -21.30
N GLY A 560 27.02 30.15 -21.86
CA GLY A 560 26.88 28.97 -22.71
C GLY A 560 27.08 27.64 -21.99
N ILE A 561 26.96 27.60 -20.66
CA ILE A 561 27.08 26.38 -19.86
C ILE A 561 25.88 25.45 -20.10
N VAL A 562 24.68 26.05 -20.18
CA VAL A 562 23.40 25.36 -20.45
C VAL A 562 22.71 26.01 -21.63
N THR A 563 22.16 25.20 -22.53
CA THR A 563 21.31 25.65 -23.64
C THR A 563 19.95 24.99 -23.56
N TYR A 564 18.89 25.80 -23.50
CA TYR A 564 17.50 25.34 -23.51
C TYR A 564 16.96 25.21 -24.93
N SER A 565 16.17 24.18 -25.19
CA SER A 565 15.46 24.02 -26.46
C SER A 565 14.23 24.93 -26.49
N GLY A 566 14.24 25.99 -27.30
CA GLY A 566 13.03 26.79 -27.56
C GLY A 566 12.93 28.11 -26.78
N SER A 567 13.89 28.41 -25.90
CA SER A 567 14.02 29.71 -25.23
C SER A 567 15.49 30.15 -25.18
N SER A 568 15.73 31.45 -25.34
CA SER A 568 17.06 32.08 -25.23
C SER A 568 17.38 32.63 -23.84
N GLY A 569 16.52 32.41 -22.84
CA GLY A 569 16.69 32.89 -21.47
C GLY A 569 15.81 32.15 -20.46
N PRO A 570 15.78 32.59 -19.19
CA PRO A 570 14.96 31.94 -18.15
C PRO A 570 13.48 32.06 -18.52
N SER A 571 12.90 30.95 -18.98
CA SER A 571 11.49 30.91 -19.37
C SER A 571 10.57 30.89 -18.15
N LEU A 572 9.28 31.12 -18.37
CA LEU A 572 8.27 31.01 -17.33
C LEU A 572 8.30 29.61 -16.70
N PHE A 573 8.51 28.56 -17.50
CA PHE A 573 8.63 27.18 -17.03
C PHE A 573 9.83 27.01 -16.10
N VAL A 574 11.02 27.45 -16.52
CA VAL A 574 12.25 27.26 -15.75
C VAL A 574 12.13 27.89 -14.36
N VAL A 575 11.64 29.13 -14.30
CA VAL A 575 11.54 29.90 -13.04
C VAL A 575 10.47 29.32 -12.10
N THR A 576 9.28 29.02 -12.62
CA THR A 576 8.17 28.48 -11.80
C THR A 576 8.39 27.00 -11.45
N GLY A 577 9.01 26.24 -12.34
CA GLY A 577 9.42 24.86 -12.12
C GLY A 577 10.47 24.76 -11.02
N TRP A 578 11.49 25.63 -11.02
CA TRP A 578 12.46 25.74 -9.93
C TRP A 578 11.79 25.95 -8.57
N ALA A 579 10.78 26.81 -8.49
CA ALA A 579 10.05 27.05 -7.25
C ALA A 579 9.29 25.79 -6.78
N LEU A 580 8.66 25.03 -7.69
CA LEU A 580 8.04 23.74 -7.38
C LEU A 580 9.06 22.70 -6.89
N PHE A 581 10.21 22.61 -7.56
CA PHE A 581 11.31 21.75 -7.14
C PHE A 581 11.82 22.11 -5.75
N MET A 582 12.03 23.40 -5.45
CA MET A 582 12.48 23.83 -4.13
C MET A 582 11.45 23.51 -3.03
N ILE A 583 10.14 23.63 -3.31
CA ILE A 583 9.09 23.20 -2.37
C ILE A 583 9.16 21.68 -2.15
N SER A 584 9.34 20.89 -3.21
CA SER A 584 9.46 19.44 -3.13
C SER A 584 10.71 18.98 -2.38
N ILE A 585 11.87 19.57 -2.70
CA ILE A 585 13.16 19.33 -2.03
C ILE A 585 13.03 19.61 -0.54
N LEU A 586 12.43 20.74 -0.16
CA LEU A 586 12.23 21.09 1.24
C LEU A 586 11.29 20.07 1.93
N GLY A 587 10.18 19.72 1.27
CA GLY A 587 9.24 18.69 1.71
C GLY A 587 9.89 17.35 2.05
N ILE A 588 10.70 16.83 1.13
CA ILE A 588 11.41 15.55 1.26
C ILE A 588 12.54 15.68 2.30
N SER A 589 13.25 16.81 2.34
CA SER A 589 14.33 17.06 3.31
C SER A 589 13.83 17.08 4.75
N ASP A 590 12.64 17.64 5.01
CA ASP A 590 12.00 17.64 6.33
C ASP A 590 11.66 16.23 6.81
N LEU A 591 11.19 15.36 5.91
CA LEU A 591 10.91 13.97 6.23
C LEU A 591 12.20 13.19 6.53
N LEU A 592 13.22 13.33 5.68
CA LEU A 592 14.50 12.67 5.86
C LEU A 592 15.20 13.13 7.14
N SER A 593 15.15 14.42 7.46
CA SER A 593 15.75 14.98 8.68
C SER A 593 15.11 14.40 9.94
N GLN A 594 13.78 14.28 9.97
CA GLN A 594 13.07 13.65 11.08
C GLN A 594 13.43 12.16 11.24
N TRP A 595 13.67 11.45 10.13
CA TRP A 595 14.08 10.06 10.15
C TRP A 595 15.51 9.89 10.68
N LEU A 596 16.45 10.68 10.17
CA LEU A 596 17.84 10.72 10.65
C LEU A 596 17.92 11.04 12.15
N ALA A 597 17.13 12.01 12.61
CA ALA A 597 17.05 12.38 14.02
C ALA A 597 16.53 11.24 14.91
N ARG A 598 15.53 10.46 14.45
CA ARG A 598 15.03 9.27 15.17
C ARG A 598 16.08 8.17 15.26
N LEU A 599 16.85 7.96 14.20
CA LEU A 599 17.92 6.96 14.14
C LEU A 599 19.18 7.36 14.92
N ARG A 600 19.27 8.63 15.36
CA ARG A 600 20.41 9.19 16.12
C ARG A 600 21.78 9.01 15.42
N ILE A 601 21.80 8.94 14.09
CA ILE A 601 23.00 8.66 13.28
C ILE A 601 24.13 9.65 13.60
N PHE A 602 23.80 10.94 13.75
CA PHE A 602 24.78 12.00 13.93
C PHE A 602 25.02 12.42 15.37
N GLU A 603 24.57 11.63 16.35
CA GLU A 603 24.64 11.99 17.77
C GLU A 603 26.05 12.35 18.24
N LYS A 604 27.07 11.65 17.73
CA LYS A 604 28.49 11.87 18.06
C LYS A 604 29.14 13.05 17.35
N ILE A 605 28.56 13.55 16.24
CA ILE A 605 29.14 14.61 15.42
C ILE A 605 28.25 15.86 15.29
N LYS A 606 27.30 16.07 16.22
CA LYS A 606 26.39 17.24 16.25
C LYS A 606 27.08 18.62 16.18
N ARG A 607 28.37 18.70 16.54
CA ARG A 607 29.18 19.93 16.45
C ARG A 607 29.58 20.28 15.01
N TRP A 608 29.63 19.31 14.10
CA TRP A 608 30.06 19.45 12.70
C TRP A 608 28.88 19.81 11.78
N ARG A 609 28.12 20.85 12.17
CA ARG A 609 26.84 21.19 11.55
C ARG A 609 26.95 21.42 10.04
N SER A 610 27.96 22.18 9.61
CA SER A 610 28.17 22.56 8.21
C SER A 610 28.95 21.56 7.38
N LEU A 611 29.43 20.46 7.98
CA LEU A 611 30.21 19.44 7.27
C LEU A 611 29.51 18.92 6.01
N PRO A 612 28.20 18.63 5.99
CA PRO A 612 27.53 18.18 4.77
C PRO A 612 27.60 19.22 3.65
N PHE A 613 27.34 20.50 3.94
CA PHE A 613 27.40 21.57 2.93
C PHE A 613 28.83 21.79 2.43
N VAL A 614 29.81 21.80 3.33
CA VAL A 614 31.24 21.96 2.97
C VAL A 614 31.71 20.79 2.10
N ALA A 615 31.32 19.56 2.42
CA ALA A 615 31.64 18.39 1.61
C ALA A 615 31.04 18.48 0.20
N THR A 616 29.77 18.87 0.09
CA THR A 616 29.11 19.10 -1.21
C THR A 616 29.80 20.22 -2.00
N LEU A 617 30.16 21.32 -1.35
CA LEU A 617 30.86 22.44 -1.99
C LEU A 617 32.26 22.04 -2.49
N ALA A 618 32.99 21.25 -1.70
CA ALA A 618 34.29 20.72 -2.12
C ALA A 618 34.15 19.76 -3.32
N ALA A 619 33.14 18.89 -3.31
CA ALA A 619 32.84 18.02 -4.44
C ALA A 619 32.44 18.82 -5.68
N PHE A 620 31.59 19.84 -5.52
CA PHE A 620 31.19 20.74 -6.60
C PHE A 620 32.41 21.39 -7.25
N ALA A 621 33.30 22.00 -6.46
CA ALA A 621 34.50 22.65 -6.97
C ALA A 621 35.46 21.66 -7.65
N LEU A 622 35.59 20.44 -7.11
CA LEU A 622 36.41 19.38 -7.70
C LEU A 622 35.87 18.95 -9.07
N PHE A 623 34.57 18.64 -9.18
CA PHE A 623 33.99 18.22 -10.47
C PHE A 623 33.91 19.36 -11.48
N PHE A 624 33.66 20.59 -11.02
CA PHE A 624 33.74 21.78 -11.88
C PHE A 624 35.13 21.94 -12.52
N TYR A 625 36.19 21.56 -11.79
CA TYR A 625 37.55 21.49 -12.32
C TYR A 625 37.79 20.28 -13.23
N LEU A 626 37.46 19.08 -12.76
CA LEU A 626 37.73 17.85 -13.51
C LEU A 626 36.97 17.77 -14.84
N GLU A 627 35.79 18.38 -14.93
CA GLU A 627 34.95 18.42 -16.13
C GLU A 627 35.29 19.59 -17.06
N GLY A 628 36.28 20.44 -16.72
CA GLY A 628 36.79 21.51 -17.59
C GLY A 628 35.99 22.83 -17.58
N TYR A 629 34.99 22.96 -16.70
CA TYR A 629 34.10 24.12 -16.69
C TYR A 629 34.75 25.42 -16.21
N PHE A 630 35.92 25.38 -15.56
CA PHE A 630 36.70 26.59 -15.27
C PHE A 630 37.14 27.36 -16.51
N GLU A 631 37.31 26.68 -17.65
CA GLU A 631 37.74 27.31 -18.90
C GLU A 631 36.58 28.00 -19.64
N VAL A 632 35.35 27.51 -19.43
CA VAL A 632 34.13 28.04 -20.04
C VAL A 632 33.45 29.09 -19.16
N ALA A 633 33.59 28.97 -17.84
CA ALA A 633 32.93 29.85 -16.88
C ALA A 633 33.55 31.26 -16.83
N GLY A 634 32.76 32.26 -17.18
CA GLY A 634 33.13 33.65 -17.05
C GLY A 634 33.20 34.11 -15.59
N ARG A 635 33.67 35.35 -15.39
CA ARG A 635 33.76 35.97 -14.05
C ARG A 635 32.42 36.04 -13.34
N GLY A 636 31.32 36.13 -14.09
CA GLY A 636 29.94 36.15 -13.56
C GLY A 636 29.58 34.85 -12.84
N VAL A 637 29.81 33.70 -13.49
CA VAL A 637 29.54 32.37 -12.92
C VAL A 637 30.36 32.13 -11.66
N LEU A 638 31.66 32.46 -11.68
CA LEU A 638 32.54 32.29 -10.51
C LEU A 638 32.12 33.17 -9.33
N LEU A 639 31.80 34.44 -9.59
CA LEU A 639 31.34 35.36 -8.54
C LEU A 639 30.00 34.91 -7.94
N MET A 640 29.08 34.49 -8.80
CA MET A 640 27.77 33.97 -8.39
C MET A 640 27.93 32.79 -7.42
N TYR A 641 28.66 31.74 -7.82
CA TYR A 641 28.84 30.57 -6.95
C TYR A 641 29.63 30.89 -5.68
N ALA A 642 30.56 31.85 -5.70
CA ALA A 642 31.24 32.30 -4.49
C ALA A 642 30.29 32.96 -3.47
N VAL A 643 29.37 33.82 -3.94
CA VAL A 643 28.33 34.44 -3.10
C VAL A 643 27.36 33.38 -2.56
N MET A 644 26.95 32.45 -3.42
CA MET A 644 26.05 31.35 -3.07
C MET A 644 26.67 30.42 -2.01
N ALA A 645 27.96 30.08 -2.16
CA ALA A 645 28.71 29.31 -1.18
C ALA A 645 28.73 29.99 0.19
N LEU A 646 28.95 31.32 0.24
CA LEU A 646 28.93 32.09 1.48
C LEU A 646 27.55 32.06 2.14
N LEU A 647 26.48 32.33 1.38
CA LEU A 647 25.11 32.33 1.87
C LEU A 647 24.70 30.95 2.40
N GLY A 648 25.01 29.89 1.64
CA GLY A 648 24.75 28.51 2.05
C GLY A 648 25.53 28.10 3.30
N LEU A 649 26.79 28.52 3.43
CA LEU A 649 27.60 28.24 4.62
C LEU A 649 27.07 28.94 5.87
N LEU A 650 26.68 30.22 5.74
CA LEU A 650 26.07 30.99 6.83
C LEU A 650 24.78 30.33 7.33
N TYR A 651 23.94 29.86 6.40
CA TYR A 651 22.74 29.11 6.73
C TYR A 651 23.06 27.78 7.40
N SER A 652 23.96 27.01 6.80
CA SER A 652 24.32 25.67 7.26
C SER A 652 24.86 25.67 8.70
N ASN A 653 25.63 26.69 9.09
CA ASN A 653 26.11 26.83 10.47
C ASN A 653 24.99 27.03 11.52
N ARG A 654 23.83 27.53 11.12
CA ARG A 654 22.66 27.75 12.00
C ARG A 654 21.77 26.52 12.14
N CYS A 655 21.86 25.55 11.23
CA CYS A 655 20.99 24.38 11.20
C CYS A 655 21.62 23.15 11.89
N SER A 656 20.79 22.13 12.17
CA SER A 656 21.30 20.84 12.64
C SER A 656 22.01 20.09 11.52
N ILE A 657 22.93 19.20 11.90
CA ILE A 657 23.60 18.32 10.94
C ILE A 657 22.61 17.37 10.23
N ASP A 658 21.55 16.93 10.92
CA ASP A 658 20.47 16.11 10.33
C ASP A 658 19.77 16.85 9.18
N TRP A 659 19.46 18.14 9.40
CA TRP A 659 18.83 18.99 8.39
C TRP A 659 19.78 19.28 7.22
N ASN A 660 21.02 19.69 7.50
CA ASN A 660 22.00 19.98 6.46
C ASN A 660 22.28 18.76 5.59
N THR A 661 22.43 17.57 6.21
CA THR A 661 22.60 16.32 5.46
C THR A 661 21.40 16.05 4.58
N SER A 662 20.19 16.20 5.13
CA SER A 662 18.95 15.96 4.38
C SER A 662 18.83 16.89 3.18
N LEU A 663 19.03 18.19 3.39
CA LEU A 663 18.94 19.19 2.33
C LEU A 663 19.97 18.91 1.22
N MET A 664 21.23 18.65 1.57
CA MET A 664 22.27 18.37 0.55
C MET A 664 21.97 17.11 -0.25
N VAL A 665 21.61 16.00 0.42
CA VAL A 665 21.34 14.73 -0.23
C VAL A 665 20.11 14.83 -1.14
N VAL A 666 19.01 15.40 -0.63
CA VAL A 666 17.75 15.51 -1.37
C VAL A 666 17.89 16.48 -2.54
N SER A 667 18.50 17.65 -2.36
CA SER A 667 18.72 18.58 -3.47
C SER A 667 19.55 17.96 -4.58
N THR A 668 20.63 17.26 -4.24
CA THR A 668 21.49 16.59 -5.21
C THR A 668 20.72 15.48 -5.94
N ALA A 669 20.00 14.62 -5.20
CA ALA A 669 19.30 13.48 -5.78
C ALA A 669 18.10 13.90 -6.63
N VAL A 670 17.21 14.75 -6.11
CA VAL A 670 15.99 15.19 -6.80
C VAL A 670 16.33 16.11 -7.97
N GLY A 671 17.23 17.08 -7.76
CA GLY A 671 17.70 17.99 -8.79
C GLY A 671 18.41 17.24 -9.91
N GLY A 672 19.45 16.46 -9.57
CA GLY A 672 20.22 15.69 -10.55
C GLY A 672 19.39 14.68 -11.33
N TYR A 673 18.41 14.02 -10.69
CA TYR A 673 17.50 13.12 -11.41
C TYR A 673 16.68 13.86 -12.48
N MET A 674 16.16 15.03 -12.17
CA MET A 674 15.35 15.79 -13.13
C MET A 674 16.18 16.47 -14.22
N GLU A 675 17.39 16.91 -13.91
CA GLU A 675 18.39 17.33 -14.91
C GLU A 675 18.69 16.21 -15.90
N LEU A 676 18.90 14.99 -15.40
CA LEU A 676 19.15 13.81 -16.22
C LEU A 676 17.97 13.50 -17.13
N LEU A 677 16.74 13.51 -16.58
CA LEU A 677 15.54 13.26 -17.38
C LEU A 677 15.32 14.34 -18.45
N GLY A 678 15.55 15.61 -18.12
CA GLY A 678 15.41 16.72 -19.06
C GLY A 678 16.44 16.65 -20.18
N THR A 679 17.67 16.26 -19.86
CA THR A 679 18.75 16.06 -20.84
C THR A 679 18.41 14.90 -21.78
N PHE A 680 17.97 13.74 -21.25
CA PHE A 680 17.54 12.61 -22.07
C PHE A 680 16.29 12.90 -22.91
N ALA A 681 15.41 13.79 -22.44
CA ALA A 681 14.26 14.26 -23.19
C ALA A 681 14.61 15.35 -24.21
N GLY A 682 15.87 15.81 -24.28
CA GLY A 682 16.31 16.86 -25.20
C GLY A 682 15.70 18.23 -24.90
N LEU A 683 15.35 18.50 -23.64
CA LEU A 683 14.79 19.78 -23.22
C LEU A 683 15.89 20.84 -23.03
N TRP A 684 17.06 20.39 -22.56
CA TRP A 684 18.27 21.20 -22.45
C TRP A 684 19.53 20.35 -22.70
N SER A 685 20.65 21.02 -22.93
CA SER A 685 21.96 20.42 -23.21
C SER A 685 23.09 21.23 -22.57
N TYR A 686 24.25 20.60 -22.40
CA TYR A 686 25.43 21.19 -21.76
C TYR A 686 26.61 21.25 -22.73
N SER A 687 27.51 22.21 -22.54
CA SER A 687 28.55 22.54 -23.52
C SER A 687 29.71 21.53 -23.67
N LEU A 688 30.09 20.82 -22.61
CA LEU A 688 31.30 19.98 -22.60
C LEU A 688 31.04 18.47 -22.50
N THR A 689 29.86 18.02 -22.07
CA THR A 689 29.55 16.59 -21.83
C THR A 689 28.31 16.12 -22.57
N ASP A 690 28.38 14.96 -23.24
CA ASP A 690 27.26 14.40 -24.03
C ASP A 690 26.08 13.84 -23.21
N THR A 691 26.14 13.76 -21.86
CA THR A 691 25.05 13.14 -21.08
C THR A 691 24.55 13.88 -19.83
N MET A 692 25.39 14.55 -19.03
CA MET A 692 25.04 15.50 -17.93
C MET A 692 26.27 15.68 -16.99
N PRO A 693 26.73 16.91 -16.69
CA PRO A 693 27.84 17.14 -15.77
C PRO A 693 27.49 16.85 -14.30
N ILE A 694 28.42 16.24 -13.55
CA ILE A 694 28.25 15.97 -12.12
C ILE A 694 28.15 17.27 -11.32
N PHE A 695 28.90 18.31 -11.71
CA PHE A 695 28.84 19.58 -10.99
C PHE A 695 27.44 20.21 -11.05
N ILE A 696 26.67 20.03 -12.13
CA ILE A 696 25.28 20.53 -12.25
C ILE A 696 24.37 19.82 -11.24
N THR A 697 24.56 18.52 -11.05
CA THR A 697 23.84 17.75 -10.02
C THR A 697 24.14 18.28 -8.61
N LEU A 698 25.42 18.60 -8.34
CA LEU A 698 25.83 19.18 -7.05
C LEU A 698 25.41 20.66 -6.92
N ALA A 699 25.26 21.39 -8.03
CA ALA A 699 24.84 22.78 -8.06
C ALA A 699 23.46 22.95 -7.41
N TRP A 700 22.55 22.00 -7.61
CA TRP A 700 21.22 22.02 -6.97
C TRP A 700 21.30 22.12 -5.44
N ALA A 701 22.27 21.47 -4.81
CA ALA A 701 22.47 21.58 -3.37
C ALA A 701 23.02 22.95 -2.95
N ILE A 702 23.91 23.56 -3.74
CA ILE A 702 24.39 24.93 -3.53
C ILE A 702 23.26 25.95 -3.74
N ASN A 703 22.44 25.74 -4.76
CA ASN A 703 21.25 26.54 -5.08
C ASN A 703 20.24 26.50 -3.93
N SER A 704 19.90 25.30 -3.44
CA SER A 704 19.03 25.14 -2.28
C SER A 704 19.61 25.78 -1.02
N GLY A 705 20.90 25.60 -0.74
CA GLY A 705 21.58 26.25 0.38
C GLY A 705 21.47 27.78 0.31
N THR A 706 21.57 28.35 -0.89
CA THR A 706 21.44 29.79 -1.15
C THR A 706 20.01 30.29 -0.93
N VAL A 707 19.03 29.61 -1.52
CA VAL A 707 17.60 29.93 -1.35
C VAL A 707 17.25 29.97 0.14
N HIS A 708 17.67 28.94 0.88
CA HIS A 708 17.45 28.88 2.32
C HIS A 708 18.24 29.96 3.09
N GLY A 709 19.46 30.29 2.65
CA GLY A 709 20.26 31.37 3.22
C GLY A 709 19.59 32.74 3.08
N ILE A 710 19.06 33.07 1.90
CA ILE A 710 18.31 34.31 1.67
C ILE A 710 17.08 34.37 2.59
N VAL A 711 16.31 33.30 2.67
CA VAL A 711 15.14 33.23 3.55
C VAL A 711 15.54 33.37 5.03
N SER A 712 16.69 32.80 5.43
CA SER A 712 17.23 32.94 6.79
C SER A 712 17.67 34.37 7.12
N LEU A 713 18.20 35.12 6.14
CA LEU A 713 18.51 36.54 6.30
C LEU A 713 17.24 37.39 6.52
N ALA A 714 16.11 36.97 5.94
CA ALA A 714 14.80 37.57 6.20
C ALA A 714 14.17 37.13 7.56
N GLY A 715 14.93 36.42 8.40
CA GLY A 715 14.50 35.99 9.74
C GLY A 715 13.50 34.82 9.75
N ILE A 716 13.40 34.07 8.64
CA ILE A 716 12.51 32.92 8.52
C ILE A 716 13.35 31.63 8.57
N ASP A 717 13.02 30.76 9.51
CA ASP A 717 13.64 29.44 9.63
C ASP A 717 12.83 28.40 8.84
N LEU A 718 13.47 27.83 7.82
CA LEU A 718 12.94 26.77 6.97
C LEU A 718 13.39 25.37 7.39
N SER A 719 14.24 25.24 8.42
CA SER A 719 14.80 23.95 8.86
C SER A 719 13.81 23.03 9.59
N SER A 720 12.58 23.51 9.80
CA SER A 720 11.45 22.68 10.20
C SER A 720 10.18 23.15 9.50
N LEU A 721 9.51 22.24 8.80
CA LEU A 721 8.22 22.54 8.16
C LEU A 721 7.09 22.63 9.17
N THR A 722 7.19 21.81 10.20
CA THR A 722 6.17 21.69 11.23
C THR A 722 6.28 22.87 12.17
N ALA A 723 5.16 23.59 12.37
CA ALA A 723 5.05 24.44 13.55
C ALA A 723 5.39 23.56 14.77
N LYS A 724 6.46 23.88 15.50
CA LYS A 724 6.60 23.37 16.86
C LYS A 724 5.29 23.73 17.55
N CYS A 725 4.47 22.73 17.88
CA CYS A 725 3.52 22.88 18.97
C CYS A 725 4.43 23.26 20.14
N SER A 726 4.40 24.53 20.55
CA SER A 726 5.28 25.04 21.59
C SER A 726 5.16 24.09 22.78
N ALA A 727 6.29 23.63 23.28
CA ALA A 727 6.33 22.88 24.54
C ALA A 727 5.76 23.72 25.72
N GLU A 728 5.54 25.02 25.50
CA GLU A 728 4.91 25.96 26.44
C GLU A 728 3.38 25.79 26.57
N ASP A 729 2.68 25.17 25.61
CA ASP A 729 1.22 24.96 25.68
C ASP A 729 0.82 23.64 26.39
N ARG A 730 1.79 22.91 26.95
CA ARG A 730 1.58 21.68 27.75
C ARG A 730 2.04 21.79 29.19
N MET A 731 1.86 22.96 29.82
CA MET A 731 1.92 23.06 31.28
C MET A 731 0.58 23.54 31.86
N PRO A 732 -0.01 22.82 32.83
CA PRO A 732 -1.18 23.31 33.54
C PRO A 732 -0.88 24.66 34.19
N LYS A 733 -1.86 25.58 34.15
CA LYS A 733 -1.77 26.97 34.66
C LYS A 733 -1.31 27.10 36.13
N CYS A 734 -1.21 26.01 36.89
CA CYS A 734 -0.76 26.01 38.28
C CYS A 734 0.76 26.23 38.49
N PHE A 735 1.60 26.23 37.45
CA PHE A 735 3.05 26.43 37.62
C PHE A 735 3.58 27.83 37.23
N LYS A 736 2.71 28.82 37.03
CA LYS A 736 3.10 30.21 36.66
C LYS A 736 3.33 31.17 37.83
N MET A 737 3.25 30.73 39.08
CA MET A 737 3.60 31.54 40.25
C MET A 737 4.66 30.82 41.08
N GLY A 738 5.91 31.24 40.94
CA GLY A 738 7.01 30.74 41.75
C GLY A 738 8.31 30.69 40.96
N LEU A 739 8.83 31.85 40.58
CA LEU A 739 10.25 32.12 40.32
C LEU A 739 10.41 33.63 40.07
N HIS A 740 9.99 34.42 41.07
CA HIS A 740 10.59 35.70 41.38
C HIS A 740 11.03 35.60 42.84
N HIS A 741 12.28 35.17 43.05
CA HIS A 741 13.14 35.57 44.16
C HIS A 741 14.57 35.12 43.88
#